data_AF-A0AAV8D752-F1
#
_entry.id   AF-A0AAV8D752-F1
#
_cell.length_a   1.000
_cell.length_b   1.000
_cell.length_c   1.000
_cell.angle_alpha   90.00
_cell.angle_beta   90.00
_cell.angle_gamma   90.00
#
_symmetry.space_group_name_H-M   'P 1'
#
loop_
_entity.id
_entity.type
_entity.pdbx_description
1 polymer ?
#
loop_
_entity_poly.entity_id
_entity_poly.type
_entity_poly.pdbx_seq_one_letter_code
_entity_poly.pdbx_strand_id
1 'polypeptide(L)'
;MATTPLGIRSYPYPYPYPWWLRRSSAASPGGFGVRTVRFPSNHPRRLCSAPREGAGEGGHEIVRTLLIDNYDSYTYNIFQELTVVNRVAPVVIYNDEWTWEYIYDCLYEEKAFDNIVISPGPGSPMCADDIGVCLHILRECGDIPILGVCLGHQALGFVHGAKIAHAPEPVHGRLSEIEHTGHNLFKHIPSGRRSGFKVVRYHSLVIQANSLPKELVPIAWTTSDRTLSYLEAEHPCTISSPLSITNGSSSYELTERVLMGVMHTSRPHYGVQFHPESIATSFGRQIFQNFKKLTVEHGLHTPSLHHRKVSDIGDKLDLLTNGSLNSIKKANNHLHDKFLNGTRENKRKYLKLQWKKLDGLANRIDGRGKIFSELFGNQNGGDTFWLDSSSTDQNRARFSFMGGKGGPLWKQLTFRLIDQSNGSKSGGHLLIRDSSGSIKKNFLKDGFFEFIDKEIQSFQYDERDFEGLPFDFFGGFVGFLGYGLKIECDASVNRHKSTTPDACLFFSDNLLVIDHTNGDVYLLAIRDSTNLSNQWLVETEKKLIRLAARPKIMNIKFPSKTSPQRESSFIPEKSKTQYLRDVAKCLNFIRDGESYELCLTSQQRKRVGDIDKLGLYLKLREKNPAPYAAWLNFENEKLAVFCSSPERFLRLDRHGILEAKPIKGTISRGNTIEEDGRLRLQLQYSEKDQAENLMIVDLLRNDLGRVCQPGTVQVSRLMEVQSYSTVHTMVSTIQGQKKTNLTPVHCIRAAFPGGSMTGAPKLRSMELLDLVESCPRGIYSGSIGFISYNGTFDLNIVIRTIVWCDGDVSVGSGGAIVALSKPEEEYDEMMLKAKAPIKVVQAMCAKEEAVSSCVPLQS
;
A
#
# COMPACT_ATOMS: atom_id res chain seq x y z
N MET A 1 36.31 43.99 -42.76
CA MET A 1 36.08 45.45 -42.74
C MET A 1 34.80 45.73 -41.97
N ALA A 2 34.89 46.66 -41.03
CA ALA A 2 33.85 47.60 -40.60
C ALA A 2 32.54 47.06 -39.96
N THR A 3 32.59 46.98 -38.62
CA THR A 3 31.82 47.80 -37.64
C THR A 3 30.29 47.68 -37.46
N THR A 4 29.98 47.35 -36.19
CA THR A 4 29.06 47.99 -35.21
C THR A 4 27.64 47.43 -34.96
N PRO A 5 27.15 47.55 -33.69
CA PRO A 5 26.37 46.52 -32.99
C PRO A 5 24.95 46.96 -32.61
N LEU A 6 24.08 46.02 -32.26
CA LEU A 6 22.77 46.31 -31.70
C LEU A 6 22.37 45.29 -30.61
N GLY A 7 22.14 45.82 -29.41
CA GLY A 7 20.87 45.63 -28.70
C GLY A 7 20.71 44.37 -27.86
N ILE A 8 20.95 44.52 -26.55
CA ILE A 8 20.37 43.69 -25.50
C ILE A 8 18.84 43.82 -25.57
N ARG A 9 18.14 42.70 -25.80
CA ARG A 9 16.71 42.54 -25.50
C ARG A 9 16.47 41.19 -24.84
N SER A 10 15.98 41.28 -23.60
CA SER A 10 15.32 40.25 -22.83
C SER A 10 14.14 39.64 -23.60
N TYR A 11 14.14 38.32 -23.76
CA TYR A 11 12.98 37.55 -24.21
C TYR A 11 12.44 36.68 -23.07
N PRO A 12 11.15 36.78 -22.72
CA PRO A 12 10.46 35.83 -21.85
C PRO A 12 10.11 34.58 -22.65
N TYR A 13 10.39 33.40 -22.08
CA TYR A 13 9.97 32.11 -22.64
C TYR A 13 8.51 31.81 -22.29
N PRO A 14 7.66 31.47 -23.28
CA PRO A 14 6.31 30.97 -23.05
C PRO A 14 6.32 29.44 -22.93
N TYR A 15 5.68 28.89 -21.91
CA TYR A 15 5.25 27.48 -21.92
C TYR A 15 3.72 27.42 -22.03
N PRO A 16 3.17 26.55 -22.90
CA PRO A 16 1.74 26.46 -23.16
C PRO A 16 1.03 25.64 -22.08
N TYR A 17 -0.15 26.13 -21.69
CA TYR A 17 -1.13 25.48 -20.82
C TYR A 17 -1.56 24.09 -21.37
N PRO A 18 -1.70 23.06 -20.53
CA PRO A 18 -2.52 21.91 -20.84
C PRO A 18 -4.02 22.24 -20.70
N TRP A 19 -4.76 21.83 -21.70
CA TRP A 19 -6.18 22.07 -21.97
C TRP A 19 -7.06 21.05 -21.24
N TRP A 20 -7.74 21.39 -20.14
CA TRP A 20 -8.98 20.69 -19.74
C TRP A 20 -9.88 21.69 -19.01
N LEU A 21 -10.98 22.08 -19.66
CA LEU A 21 -12.00 23.00 -19.17
C LEU A 21 -13.36 22.38 -19.46
N ARG A 22 -14.27 22.50 -18.49
CA ARG A 22 -15.72 22.15 -18.47
C ARG A 22 -16.07 20.89 -17.67
N ARG A 23 -16.21 21.07 -16.36
CA ARG A 23 -17.42 20.61 -15.66
C ARG A 23 -18.35 21.82 -15.55
N SER A 24 -19.37 21.87 -16.40
CA SER A 24 -20.42 22.88 -16.31
C SER A 24 -21.55 22.36 -15.42
N SER A 25 -21.79 23.11 -14.36
CA SER A 25 -23.04 23.16 -13.60
C SER A 25 -24.21 23.51 -14.52
N ALA A 26 -25.29 22.73 -14.47
CA ALA A 26 -26.61 23.18 -14.91
C ALA A 26 -27.69 22.46 -14.08
N ALA A 27 -28.29 23.19 -13.15
CA ALA A 27 -29.53 22.83 -12.48
C ALA A 27 -30.70 23.50 -13.22
N SER A 28 -31.83 22.80 -13.33
CA SER A 28 -33.18 23.38 -13.37
C SER A 28 -34.22 22.31 -12.99
N PRO A 29 -35.33 22.67 -12.32
CA PRO A 29 -36.12 21.73 -11.52
C PRO A 29 -37.36 21.21 -12.24
N GLY A 30 -37.72 19.95 -11.97
CA GLY A 30 -39.01 19.36 -12.35
C GLY A 30 -39.66 18.75 -11.12
N GLY A 31 -40.72 19.38 -10.61
CA GLY A 31 -41.46 18.91 -9.45
C GLY A 31 -42.40 17.74 -9.79
N PHE A 32 -42.60 16.82 -8.84
CA PHE A 32 -43.78 15.95 -8.79
C PHE A 32 -44.09 15.49 -7.35
N GLY A 33 -45.28 15.90 -6.89
CA GLY A 33 -46.25 15.15 -6.07
C GLY A 33 -45.77 14.30 -4.89
N VAL A 34 -45.96 14.81 -3.67
CA VAL A 34 -46.01 14.04 -2.43
C VAL A 34 -47.28 13.19 -2.38
N ARG A 35 -47.14 11.87 -2.25
CA ARG A 35 -48.19 10.97 -1.74
C ARG A 35 -47.72 10.36 -0.42
N THR A 36 -48.41 10.74 0.63
CA THR A 36 -48.32 10.23 2.00
C THR A 36 -48.78 8.76 2.06
N VAL A 37 -47.95 7.89 2.62
CA VAL A 37 -48.35 6.55 3.08
C VAL A 37 -47.81 6.35 4.50
N ARG A 38 -48.73 6.36 5.47
CA ARG A 38 -48.52 5.89 6.86
C ARG A 38 -48.64 4.37 6.88
N PHE A 39 -47.82 3.66 7.67
CA PHE A 39 -48.17 2.39 8.35
C PHE A 39 -47.13 2.04 9.44
N PRO A 40 -47.45 1.15 10.40
CA PRO A 40 -47.35 1.48 11.83
C PRO A 40 -46.18 0.80 12.57
N SER A 41 -45.93 1.37 13.75
CA SER A 41 -45.09 0.89 14.84
C SER A 41 -45.41 -0.54 15.28
N ASN A 42 -44.39 -1.39 15.48
CA ASN A 42 -44.35 -2.39 16.55
C ASN A 42 -42.92 -2.96 16.72
N HIS A 43 -42.25 -2.58 17.81
CA HIS A 43 -41.12 -3.29 18.38
C HIS A 43 -41.48 -3.71 19.82
N PRO A 44 -41.25 -4.98 20.22
CA PRO A 44 -41.19 -5.33 21.63
C PRO A 44 -39.75 -5.19 22.16
N ARG A 45 -39.67 -4.49 23.29
CA ARG A 45 -38.49 -4.29 24.15
C ARG A 45 -37.97 -5.60 24.72
N ARG A 46 -36.65 -5.73 24.89
CA ARG A 46 -36.03 -6.36 26.07
C ARG A 46 -34.78 -5.60 26.49
N LEU A 47 -34.91 -4.89 27.61
CA LEU A 47 -33.82 -4.29 28.38
C LEU A 47 -33.08 -5.40 29.14
N CYS A 48 -31.74 -5.34 29.15
CA CYS A 48 -30.92 -5.86 30.24
C CYS A 48 -30.19 -4.66 30.86
N SER A 49 -30.55 -4.34 32.10
CA SER A 49 -29.97 -3.31 32.96
C SER A 49 -28.73 -3.84 33.69
N ALA A 50 -27.68 -3.03 33.74
CA ALA A 50 -26.55 -3.19 34.67
C ALA A 50 -26.29 -1.86 35.42
N PRO A 51 -25.72 -1.90 36.63
CA PRO A 51 -26.06 -0.98 37.73
C PRO A 51 -25.21 0.30 37.80
N ARG A 52 -25.76 1.28 38.54
CA ARG A 52 -25.12 2.56 38.90
C ARG A 52 -24.13 2.39 40.05
N GLU A 53 -22.89 2.79 39.79
CA GLU A 53 -21.87 3.26 40.75
C GLU A 53 -21.07 4.32 39.96
N GLY A 54 -20.57 5.45 40.43
CA GLY A 54 -20.47 6.16 41.70
C GLY A 54 -19.57 7.37 41.36
N ALA A 55 -19.88 8.57 41.86
CA ALA A 55 -19.25 9.82 41.43
C ALA A 55 -17.78 9.94 41.88
N GLY A 56 -16.87 10.28 40.94
CA GLY A 56 -15.49 10.67 41.23
C GLY A 56 -14.57 10.64 39.99
N GLU A 57 -14.09 11.83 39.59
CA GLU A 57 -13.02 12.14 38.62
C GLU A 57 -13.32 12.06 37.10
N GLY A 58 -13.41 13.24 36.47
CA GLY A 58 -13.25 13.47 35.03
C GLY A 58 -14.38 12.96 34.14
N GLY A 59 -15.51 13.68 34.06
CA GLY A 59 -16.49 13.46 33.00
C GLY A 59 -15.82 13.59 31.63
N HIS A 60 -15.47 12.46 31.01
CA HIS A 60 -14.67 12.44 29.79
C HIS A 60 -15.56 12.79 28.58
N GLU A 61 -15.61 14.07 28.24
CA GLU A 61 -16.44 14.57 27.15
C GLU A 61 -16.08 13.97 25.78
N ILE A 62 -17.12 13.69 24.99
CA ILE A 62 -17.04 13.24 23.60
C ILE A 62 -16.90 14.48 22.71
N VAL A 63 -16.03 14.41 21.70
CA VAL A 63 -15.83 15.50 20.72
C VAL A 63 -16.03 14.96 19.32
N ARG A 64 -17.01 15.48 18.59
CA ARG A 64 -17.32 15.08 17.21
C ARG A 64 -16.48 15.92 16.25
N THR A 65 -15.67 15.27 15.43
CA THR A 65 -14.73 15.95 14.53
C THR A 65 -15.12 15.73 13.07
N LEU A 66 -15.11 16.81 12.29
CA LEU A 66 -15.05 16.75 10.83
C LEU A 66 -13.58 16.72 10.41
N LEU A 67 -13.13 15.64 9.78
CA LEU A 67 -11.78 15.49 9.25
C LEU A 67 -11.82 15.67 7.73
N ILE A 68 -11.16 16.70 7.22
CA ILE A 68 -11.05 16.95 5.78
C ILE A 68 -9.79 16.28 5.25
N ASP A 69 -9.95 15.34 4.32
CA ASP A 69 -8.88 14.63 3.62
C ASP A 69 -8.49 15.37 2.33
N ASN A 70 -7.29 15.93 2.29
CA ASN A 70 -6.71 16.52 1.08
C ASN A 70 -5.98 15.44 0.24
N TYR A 71 -6.57 14.26 0.10
CA TYR A 71 -6.03 13.11 -0.65
C TYR A 71 -4.65 12.65 -0.18
N ASP A 72 -4.43 12.66 1.13
CA ASP A 72 -3.14 12.27 1.72
C ASP A 72 -3.04 10.77 2.04
N SER A 73 -1.80 10.28 2.10
CA SER A 73 -1.49 8.92 2.55
C SER A 73 -1.43 8.77 4.07
N TYR A 74 -1.70 9.81 4.87
CA TYR A 74 -1.65 9.72 6.34
C TYR A 74 -2.95 10.14 7.05
N THR A 75 -4.00 10.54 6.33
CA THR A 75 -5.27 11.00 6.93
C THR A 75 -5.91 9.97 7.86
N TYR A 76 -5.87 8.67 7.51
CA TYR A 76 -6.40 7.63 8.39
C TYR A 76 -5.53 7.35 9.62
N ASN A 77 -4.28 7.81 9.66
CA ASN A 77 -3.51 7.82 10.92
C ASN A 77 -4.07 8.88 11.88
N ILE A 78 -4.44 10.07 11.36
CA ILE A 78 -5.15 11.10 12.13
C ILE A 78 -6.52 10.57 12.58
N PHE A 79 -7.29 9.93 11.69
CA PHE A 79 -8.57 9.30 12.02
C PHE A 79 -8.45 8.34 13.22
N GLN A 80 -7.44 7.47 13.21
CA GLN A 80 -7.22 6.49 14.26
C GLN A 80 -6.90 7.16 15.60
N GLU A 81 -5.99 8.15 15.62
CA GLU A 81 -5.65 8.89 16.83
C GLU A 81 -6.84 9.70 17.38
N LEU A 82 -7.56 10.41 16.51
CA LEU A 82 -8.76 11.15 16.91
C LEU A 82 -9.85 10.21 17.44
N THR A 83 -10.06 9.04 16.83
CA THR A 83 -11.05 8.08 17.34
C THR A 83 -10.73 7.65 18.77
N VAL A 84 -9.45 7.38 19.06
CA VAL A 84 -8.99 7.00 20.41
C VAL A 84 -9.14 8.17 21.38
N VAL A 85 -8.70 9.38 20.99
CA VAL A 85 -8.71 10.57 21.85
C VAL A 85 -10.13 11.10 22.12
N ASN A 86 -10.97 11.11 21.09
CA ASN A 86 -12.32 11.68 21.14
C ASN A 86 -13.39 10.67 21.56
N ARG A 87 -13.08 9.37 21.55
CA ARG A 87 -13.99 8.24 21.84
C ARG A 87 -15.12 8.05 20.83
N VAL A 88 -15.12 8.84 19.76
CA VAL A 88 -16.03 8.74 18.61
C VAL A 88 -15.18 8.92 17.36
N ALA A 89 -15.45 8.12 16.33
CA ALA A 89 -14.74 8.24 15.07
C ALA A 89 -15.08 9.58 14.39
N PRO A 90 -14.09 10.30 13.82
CA PRO A 90 -14.36 11.47 13.02
C PRO A 90 -15.10 11.11 11.74
N VAL A 91 -15.90 12.04 11.21
CA VAL A 91 -16.44 11.93 9.86
C VAL A 91 -15.37 12.44 8.91
N VAL A 92 -14.97 11.61 7.94
CA VAL A 92 -13.95 11.94 6.95
C VAL A 92 -14.62 12.28 5.63
N ILE A 93 -14.24 13.40 5.01
CA ILE A 93 -14.67 13.78 3.66
C ILE A 93 -13.47 14.23 2.85
N TYR A 94 -13.49 14.03 1.53
CA TYR A 94 -12.50 14.69 0.68
C TYR A 94 -12.75 16.20 0.60
N ASN A 95 -11.69 16.96 0.35
CA ASN A 95 -11.75 18.42 0.27
C ASN A 95 -12.60 18.97 -0.90
N ASP A 96 -13.05 18.10 -1.80
CA ASP A 96 -13.95 18.39 -2.93
C ASP A 96 -15.25 17.55 -2.90
N GLU A 97 -15.51 16.80 -1.82
CA GLU A 97 -16.68 15.92 -1.72
C GLU A 97 -17.97 16.68 -1.39
N TRP A 98 -17.92 17.60 -0.42
CA TRP A 98 -19.07 18.37 0.06
C TRP A 98 -18.95 19.82 -0.37
N THR A 99 -20.09 20.44 -0.70
CA THR A 99 -20.12 21.88 -0.97
C THR A 99 -19.99 22.67 0.33
N TRP A 100 -19.58 23.92 0.21
CA TRP A 100 -19.47 24.83 1.35
C TRP A 100 -20.83 24.98 2.07
N GLU A 101 -21.92 25.14 1.33
CA GLU A 101 -23.27 25.32 1.90
C GLU A 101 -23.67 24.13 2.78
N TYR A 102 -23.38 22.92 2.31
CA TYR A 102 -23.71 21.71 3.08
C TYR A 102 -22.84 21.59 4.35
N ILE A 103 -21.56 21.95 4.28
CA ILE A 103 -20.68 22.00 5.46
C ILE A 103 -21.18 23.06 6.44
N TYR A 104 -21.57 24.24 5.96
CA TYR A 104 -22.14 25.30 6.77
C TYR A 104 -23.38 24.82 7.54
N ASP A 105 -24.33 24.18 6.84
CA ASP A 105 -25.54 23.62 7.46
C ASP A 105 -25.18 22.58 8.54
N CYS A 106 -24.24 21.67 8.26
CA CYS A 106 -23.78 20.67 9.23
C CYS A 106 -23.15 21.31 10.48
N LEU A 107 -22.39 22.40 10.31
CA LEU A 107 -21.65 23.04 11.40
C LEU A 107 -22.54 23.94 12.27
N TYR A 108 -23.39 24.77 11.65
CA TYR A 108 -24.11 25.83 12.34
C TYR A 108 -25.59 25.51 12.60
N GLU A 109 -26.27 24.90 11.63
CA GLU A 109 -27.69 24.56 11.74
C GLU A 109 -27.88 23.22 12.48
N GLU A 110 -27.22 22.17 12.03
CA GLU A 110 -27.31 20.84 12.65
C GLU A 110 -26.40 20.69 13.88
N LYS A 111 -25.36 21.53 13.99
CA LYS A 111 -24.32 21.44 15.03
C LYS A 111 -23.76 20.03 15.16
N ALA A 112 -23.54 19.37 14.02
CA ALA A 112 -23.11 17.98 13.92
C ALA A 112 -21.67 17.78 14.43
N PHE A 113 -20.83 18.80 14.34
CA PHE A 113 -19.41 18.75 14.71
C PHE A 113 -19.04 19.81 15.74
N ASP A 114 -18.06 19.45 16.57
CA ASP A 114 -17.52 20.28 17.63
C ASP A 114 -16.21 20.97 17.22
N ASN A 115 -15.45 20.36 16.30
CA ASN A 115 -14.25 20.93 15.70
C ASN A 115 -13.99 20.38 14.29
N ILE A 116 -13.00 20.97 13.62
CA ILE A 116 -12.52 20.55 12.29
C ILE A 116 -11.03 20.24 12.37
N VAL A 117 -10.60 19.18 11.70
CA VAL A 117 -9.19 18.90 11.45
C VAL A 117 -8.96 18.85 9.95
N ILE A 118 -7.96 19.58 9.47
CA ILE A 118 -7.58 19.61 8.05
C ILE A 118 -6.28 18.82 7.91
N SER A 119 -6.34 17.72 7.15
CA SER A 119 -5.22 16.81 6.97
C SER A 119 -4.06 17.46 6.19
N PRO A 120 -2.88 16.81 6.16
CA PRO A 120 -1.88 17.03 5.12
C PRO A 120 -2.44 16.73 3.72
N GLY A 121 -1.63 16.94 2.69
CA GLY A 121 -1.95 16.62 1.31
C GLY A 121 -0.77 16.93 0.38
N PRO A 122 -0.82 16.43 -0.87
CA PRO A 122 0.10 16.85 -1.91
C PRO A 122 -0.23 18.26 -2.40
N GLY A 123 0.70 18.87 -3.12
CA GLY A 123 0.51 20.13 -3.81
C GLY A 123 0.69 21.34 -2.91
N SER A 124 -0.06 22.41 -3.18
CA SER A 124 0.13 23.71 -2.55
C SER A 124 -1.20 24.40 -2.23
N PRO A 125 -1.32 25.10 -1.08
CA PRO A 125 -2.54 25.87 -0.78
C PRO A 125 -2.75 27.05 -1.75
N MET A 126 -1.74 27.38 -2.57
CA MET A 126 -1.85 28.37 -3.64
C MET A 126 -2.63 27.84 -4.86
N CYS A 127 -2.79 26.52 -4.97
CA CYS A 127 -3.61 25.87 -5.97
C CYS A 127 -4.97 25.56 -5.36
N ALA A 128 -6.04 26.14 -5.90
CA ALA A 128 -7.38 25.97 -5.35
C ALA A 128 -7.86 24.50 -5.41
N ASP A 129 -7.45 23.75 -6.43
CA ASP A 129 -7.83 22.34 -6.62
C ASP A 129 -7.16 21.42 -5.59
N ASP A 130 -5.98 21.77 -5.08
CA ASP A 130 -5.25 20.94 -4.09
C ASP A 130 -5.85 21.04 -2.68
N ILE A 131 -6.54 22.14 -2.38
CA ILE A 131 -7.01 22.48 -1.03
C ILE A 131 -8.54 22.56 -0.91
N GLY A 132 -9.23 22.75 -2.03
CA GLY A 132 -10.69 22.69 -2.13
C GLY A 132 -11.42 23.59 -1.12
N VAL A 133 -12.44 23.01 -0.47
CA VAL A 133 -13.33 23.72 0.45
C VAL A 133 -12.63 24.23 1.72
N CYS A 134 -11.43 23.73 2.02
CA CYS A 134 -10.65 24.16 3.20
C CYS A 134 -10.39 25.67 3.22
N LEU A 135 -10.26 26.34 2.07
CA LEU A 135 -10.09 27.80 2.02
C LEU A 135 -11.31 28.55 2.53
N HIS A 136 -12.52 28.07 2.21
CA HIS A 136 -13.77 28.64 2.73
C HIS A 136 -13.90 28.39 4.23
N ILE A 137 -13.63 27.15 4.67
CA ILE A 137 -13.66 26.76 6.09
C ILE A 137 -12.77 27.69 6.92
N LEU A 138 -11.50 27.89 6.53
CA LEU A 138 -10.56 28.73 7.27
C LEU A 138 -10.96 30.21 7.28
N ARG A 139 -11.61 30.70 6.22
CA ARG A 139 -12.07 32.10 6.13
C ARG A 139 -13.31 32.37 6.97
N GLU A 140 -14.30 31.48 6.86
CA GLU A 140 -15.66 31.72 7.32
C GLU A 140 -15.94 31.09 8.69
N CYS A 141 -15.27 30.00 9.07
CA CYS A 141 -15.48 29.33 10.37
C CYS A 141 -14.64 29.92 11.50
N GLY A 142 -14.81 31.22 11.78
CA GLY A 142 -14.01 31.93 12.78
C GLY A 142 -14.23 31.52 14.24
N ASP A 143 -15.35 30.87 14.55
CA ASP A 143 -15.78 30.47 15.90
C ASP A 143 -15.73 28.95 16.15
N ILE A 144 -15.41 28.15 15.14
CA ILE A 144 -15.22 26.70 15.27
C ILE A 144 -13.73 26.40 15.48
N PRO A 145 -13.35 25.58 16.48
CA PRO A 145 -11.96 25.14 16.64
C PRO A 145 -11.44 24.37 15.42
N ILE A 146 -10.27 24.77 14.90
CA ILE A 146 -9.63 24.15 13.73
C ILE A 146 -8.19 23.79 14.03
N LEU A 147 -7.77 22.57 13.66
CA LEU A 147 -6.36 22.16 13.61
C LEU A 147 -5.96 21.81 12.18
N GLY A 148 -5.03 22.57 11.61
CA GLY A 148 -4.40 22.26 10.33
C GLY A 148 -3.08 21.50 10.50
N VAL A 149 -2.89 20.41 9.76
CA VAL A 149 -1.64 19.62 9.77
C VAL A 149 -0.95 19.74 8.41
N CYS A 150 0.34 20.07 8.39
CA CYS A 150 1.15 20.26 7.19
C CYS A 150 0.49 21.15 6.12
N LEU A 151 -0.15 20.59 5.09
CA LEU A 151 -0.90 21.38 4.09
C LEU A 151 -2.01 22.21 4.74
N GLY A 152 -2.74 21.67 5.73
CA GLY A 152 -3.72 22.43 6.50
C GLY A 152 -3.12 23.60 7.29
N HIS A 153 -1.89 23.43 7.81
CA HIS A 153 -1.14 24.51 8.46
C HIS A 153 -0.74 25.60 7.44
N GLN A 154 -0.23 25.19 6.28
CA GLN A 154 0.14 26.10 5.20
C GLN A 154 -1.08 26.87 4.67
N ALA A 155 -2.22 26.20 4.52
CA ALA A 155 -3.49 26.82 4.12
C ALA A 155 -3.96 27.88 5.12
N LEU A 156 -3.84 27.62 6.43
CA LEU A 156 -4.12 28.61 7.47
C LEU A 156 -3.23 29.84 7.31
N GLY A 157 -1.92 29.66 7.08
CA GLY A 157 -1.01 30.75 6.76
C GLY A 157 -1.45 31.55 5.54
N PHE A 158 -1.68 30.85 4.43
CA PHE A 158 -2.00 31.43 3.13
C PHE A 158 -3.31 32.24 3.14
N VAL A 159 -4.36 31.72 3.77
CA VAL A 159 -5.68 32.38 3.87
C VAL A 159 -5.58 33.73 4.57
N HIS A 160 -4.69 33.88 5.54
CA HIS A 160 -4.45 35.12 6.27
C HIS A 160 -3.36 36.00 5.64
N GLY A 161 -2.83 35.64 4.47
CA GLY A 161 -1.90 36.46 3.70
C GLY A 161 -0.41 36.18 3.96
N ALA A 162 -0.07 35.11 4.69
CA ALA A 162 1.31 34.67 4.78
C ALA A 162 1.78 34.08 3.44
N LYS A 163 3.05 34.27 3.10
CA LYS A 163 3.67 33.73 1.88
C LYS A 163 4.09 32.29 2.08
N ILE A 164 3.79 31.46 1.09
CA ILE A 164 4.27 30.08 0.99
C ILE A 164 5.51 30.05 0.11
N ALA A 165 6.55 29.37 0.57
CA ALA A 165 7.79 29.19 -0.18
C ALA A 165 8.30 27.76 -0.04
N HIS A 166 9.25 27.38 -0.91
CA HIS A 166 9.97 26.13 -0.71
C HIS A 166 10.75 26.16 0.60
N ALA A 167 10.74 25.03 1.30
CA ALA A 167 11.65 24.79 2.39
C ALA A 167 13.11 24.89 1.89
N PRO A 168 14.06 25.30 2.76
CA PRO A 168 15.49 25.32 2.40
C PRO A 168 15.98 23.98 1.83
N GLU A 169 15.45 22.89 2.38
CA GLU A 169 15.54 21.55 1.83
C GLU A 169 14.20 20.81 2.03
N PRO A 170 13.78 19.93 1.09
CA PRO A 170 12.62 19.05 1.30
C PRO A 170 12.90 18.05 2.43
N VAL A 171 12.03 18.00 3.44
CA VAL A 171 12.22 17.12 4.61
C VAL A 171 11.10 16.08 4.63
N HIS A 172 11.39 14.90 4.08
CA HIS A 172 10.45 13.78 3.96
C HIS A 172 10.93 12.57 4.76
N GLY A 173 10.13 12.13 5.72
CA GLY A 173 10.46 10.97 6.55
C GLY A 173 11.72 11.20 7.37
N ARG A 174 11.95 12.43 7.84
CA ARG A 174 13.11 12.77 8.70
C ARG A 174 12.65 13.44 9.99
N LEU A 175 13.40 13.21 11.06
CA LEU A 175 13.12 13.75 12.39
C LEU A 175 13.72 15.15 12.57
N SER A 176 12.99 16.00 13.28
CA SER A 176 13.46 17.31 13.75
C SER A 176 13.04 17.53 15.20
N GLU A 177 13.86 18.27 15.97
CA GLU A 177 13.45 18.74 17.29
C GLU A 177 12.60 19.99 17.17
N ILE A 178 11.64 20.14 18.09
CA ILE A 178 10.75 21.29 18.14
C ILE A 178 10.96 22.06 19.43
N GLU A 179 11.10 23.38 19.27
CA GLU A 179 10.97 24.35 20.35
C GLU A 179 9.59 25.01 20.24
N HIS A 180 8.94 25.26 21.37
CA HIS A 180 7.62 25.90 21.44
C HIS A 180 7.50 26.89 22.60
N THR A 181 6.52 27.79 22.50
CA THR A 181 6.24 28.84 23.50
C THR A 181 5.62 28.33 24.80
N GLY A 182 5.14 27.08 24.81
CA GLY A 182 4.38 26.52 25.94
C GLY A 182 2.87 26.80 25.84
N HIS A 183 2.40 27.28 24.68
CA HIS A 183 0.99 27.41 24.37
C HIS A 183 0.21 26.13 24.68
N ASN A 184 -1.09 26.24 25.00
CA ASN A 184 -1.95 25.14 25.43
C ASN A 184 -1.98 23.94 24.48
N LEU A 185 -1.77 24.15 23.17
CA LEU A 185 -1.62 23.06 22.20
C LEU A 185 -0.43 22.13 22.52
N PHE A 186 0.64 22.67 23.11
CA PHE A 186 1.85 21.98 23.53
C PHE A 186 1.92 21.77 25.05
N LYS A 187 0.79 21.87 25.75
CA LYS A 187 0.75 21.64 27.20
C LYS A 187 1.24 20.23 27.54
N HIS A 188 2.11 20.12 28.54
CA HIS A 188 2.78 18.88 28.96
C HIS A 188 3.69 18.24 27.90
N ILE A 189 4.11 19.00 26.89
CA ILE A 189 5.15 18.61 25.95
C ILE A 189 6.42 19.38 26.30
N PRO A 190 7.60 18.73 26.35
CA PRO A 190 8.84 19.42 26.68
C PRO A 190 9.29 20.30 25.49
N SER A 191 9.92 21.44 25.81
CA SER A 191 10.42 22.42 24.84
C SER A 191 11.90 22.66 25.05
N GLY A 192 12.62 22.96 23.97
CA GLY A 192 14.04 23.28 23.98
C GLY A 192 14.88 22.26 23.22
N ARG A 193 16.15 22.61 22.99
CA ARG A 193 17.13 21.71 22.37
C ARG A 193 17.36 20.49 23.26
N ARG A 194 17.38 19.30 22.66
CA ARG A 194 17.53 18.01 23.35
C ARG A 194 16.42 17.72 24.37
N SER A 195 15.24 18.32 24.18
CA SER A 195 14.05 18.09 25.02
C SER A 195 13.44 16.69 24.83
N GLY A 196 13.80 15.99 23.76
CA GLY A 196 13.18 14.73 23.37
C GLY A 196 11.88 14.90 22.57
N PHE A 197 11.40 16.14 22.34
CA PHE A 197 10.26 16.37 21.45
C PHE A 197 10.69 16.31 19.97
N LYS A 198 10.84 15.07 19.49
CA LYS A 198 11.20 14.75 18.10
C LYS A 198 9.94 14.54 17.26
N VAL A 199 9.85 15.20 16.12
CA VAL A 199 8.70 15.10 15.20
C VAL A 199 9.14 14.74 13.80
N VAL A 200 8.26 14.07 13.06
CA VAL A 200 8.47 13.71 11.66
C VAL A 200 7.90 14.77 10.73
N ARG A 201 8.64 15.08 9.68
CA ARG A 201 8.26 16.04 8.64
C ARG A 201 8.09 15.33 7.29
N TYR A 202 7.10 15.79 6.52
CA TYR A 202 6.87 15.41 5.11
C TYR A 202 6.58 16.63 4.23
N HIS A 203 7.35 17.71 4.38
CA HIS A 203 7.05 18.95 3.65
C HIS A 203 8.21 19.43 2.78
N SER A 204 7.82 19.91 1.60
CA SER A 204 8.67 20.68 0.68
C SER A 204 8.37 22.18 0.69
N LEU A 205 7.21 22.57 1.24
CA LEU A 205 6.74 23.94 1.32
C LEU A 205 6.58 24.36 2.79
N VAL A 206 6.80 25.65 3.07
CA VAL A 206 6.69 26.23 4.41
C VAL A 206 6.07 27.62 4.33
N ILE A 207 5.50 28.07 5.45
CA ILE A 207 5.16 29.47 5.65
C ILE A 207 6.45 30.27 5.90
N GLN A 208 6.67 31.35 5.15
CA GLN A 208 7.79 32.25 5.41
C GLN A 208 7.53 33.04 6.70
N ALA A 209 8.35 32.82 7.73
CA ALA A 209 8.15 33.42 9.06
C ALA A 209 8.11 34.96 9.04
N ASN A 210 8.90 35.60 8.17
CA ASN A 210 8.93 37.07 8.01
C ASN A 210 7.70 37.64 7.28
N SER A 211 6.84 36.78 6.73
CA SER A 211 5.60 37.16 6.03
C SER A 211 4.36 36.98 6.89
N LEU A 212 4.51 36.55 8.15
CA LEU A 212 3.38 36.31 9.03
C LEU A 212 2.58 37.61 9.26
N PRO A 213 1.26 37.58 9.02
CA PRO A 213 0.39 38.70 9.34
C PRO A 213 0.23 38.83 10.86
N LYS A 214 -0.24 39.98 11.36
CA LYS A 214 -0.33 40.26 12.81
C LYS A 214 -1.29 39.31 13.53
N GLU A 215 -2.24 38.76 12.81
CA GLU A 215 -3.27 37.84 13.30
C GLU A 215 -2.73 36.43 13.53
N LEU A 216 -1.58 36.06 12.96
CA LEU A 216 -0.95 34.75 13.16
C LEU A 216 0.28 34.86 14.06
N VAL A 217 0.19 34.21 15.21
CA VAL A 217 1.27 34.17 16.21
C VAL A 217 2.05 32.86 16.07
N PRO A 218 3.39 32.91 15.89
CA PRO A 218 4.22 31.70 15.89
C PRO A 218 4.26 31.09 17.29
N ILE A 219 4.01 29.79 17.38
CA ILE A 219 3.99 29.04 18.66
C ILE A 219 4.99 27.88 18.72
N ALA A 220 5.57 27.48 17.58
CA ALA A 220 6.63 26.49 17.52
C ALA A 220 7.57 26.68 16.31
N TRP A 221 8.82 26.27 16.44
CA TRP A 221 9.87 26.35 15.43
C TRP A 221 10.86 25.20 15.56
N THR A 222 11.62 24.93 14.50
CA THR A 222 12.85 24.14 14.58
C THR A 222 14.05 25.04 14.31
N THR A 223 15.13 24.83 15.05
CA THR A 223 16.43 25.50 14.86
C THR A 223 17.49 24.56 14.32
N SER A 224 17.12 23.35 13.91
CA SER A 224 18.08 22.34 13.48
C SER A 224 18.24 22.37 11.96
N ASP A 225 19.43 22.75 11.51
CA ASP A 225 19.88 22.58 10.12
C ASP A 225 20.13 21.10 9.77
N ARG A 226 20.10 20.21 10.77
CA ARG A 226 20.37 18.76 10.61
C ARG A 226 19.21 17.93 11.11
N THR A 227 18.86 16.91 10.33
CA THR A 227 17.87 15.88 10.69
C THR A 227 18.44 14.92 11.72
N LEU A 228 17.59 14.41 12.62
CA LEU A 228 18.02 13.53 13.71
C LEU A 228 18.02 12.06 13.31
N SER A 229 18.85 11.25 13.98
CA SER A 229 18.78 9.79 13.87
C SER A 229 17.57 9.22 14.62
N TYR A 230 16.96 8.18 14.05
CA TYR A 230 15.84 7.44 14.64
C TYR A 230 16.21 6.61 15.87
N LEU A 231 17.49 6.30 16.07
CA LEU A 231 17.96 5.33 17.07
C LEU A 231 18.52 5.99 18.35
N GLU A 232 18.51 7.31 18.45
CA GLU A 232 18.94 8.01 19.66
C GLU A 232 17.81 8.05 20.71
N ALA A 233 17.75 6.99 21.52
CA ALA A 233 17.30 7.01 22.91
C ALA A 233 17.86 5.77 23.62
N GLU A 234 18.92 5.94 24.44
CA GLU A 234 19.06 5.31 25.79
C GLU A 234 20.43 5.48 26.50
N HIS A 235 21.43 6.21 25.96
CA HIS A 235 22.64 6.50 26.76
C HIS A 235 23.06 7.97 26.68
N PRO A 236 23.13 8.69 27.84
CA PRO A 236 23.81 9.97 27.90
C PRO A 236 25.32 9.69 27.84
N CYS A 237 25.91 9.76 26.65
CA CYS A 237 27.37 9.71 26.52
C CYS A 237 27.97 11.00 27.08
N THR A 238 28.42 10.94 28.33
CA THR A 238 29.41 11.84 28.91
C THR A 238 30.73 11.67 28.17
N ILE A 239 30.98 12.50 27.17
CA ILE A 239 32.34 12.85 26.76
C ILE A 239 32.43 14.38 26.74
N SER A 240 32.86 14.91 27.88
CA SER A 240 33.37 16.27 28.00
C SER A 240 34.72 16.36 27.29
N SER A 241 34.86 17.29 26.35
CA SER A 241 36.14 17.96 26.09
C SER A 241 35.87 19.43 25.76
N PRO A 242 36.47 20.38 26.50
CA PRO A 242 36.18 21.80 26.38
C PRO A 242 37.02 22.42 25.26
N LEU A 243 36.38 23.01 24.26
CA LEU A 243 37.04 23.92 23.32
C LEU A 243 36.43 25.32 23.45
N SER A 244 37.18 26.15 24.17
CA SER A 244 37.32 27.62 24.07
C SER A 244 36.10 28.42 23.61
N ILE A 245 35.46 29.07 24.60
CA ILE A 245 34.57 30.21 24.41
C ILE A 245 35.44 31.42 24.03
N THR A 246 35.33 31.89 22.79
CA THR A 246 35.73 33.25 22.43
C THR A 246 34.49 34.14 22.46
N ASN A 247 34.48 35.10 23.38
CA ASN A 247 33.47 36.15 23.46
C ASN A 247 33.58 37.06 22.23
N GLY A 248 32.60 36.95 21.34
CA GLY A 248 32.38 37.88 20.24
C GLY A 248 30.94 38.37 20.27
N SER A 249 30.72 39.59 20.74
CA SER A 249 29.48 40.32 20.56
C SER A 249 29.29 40.65 19.08
N SER A 250 28.37 40.00 18.39
CA SER A 250 27.79 40.50 17.16
C SER A 250 26.43 39.87 16.94
N SER A 251 25.44 40.72 16.67
CA SER A 251 24.14 40.42 16.10
C SER A 251 24.18 39.27 15.08
N TYR A 252 23.71 38.08 15.48
CA TYR A 252 23.39 37.00 14.54
C TYR A 252 21.92 37.12 14.15
N GLU A 253 21.70 37.27 12.85
CA GLU A 253 20.43 37.51 12.18
C GLU A 253 19.41 36.37 12.43
N LEU A 254 18.13 36.76 12.48
CA LEU A 254 16.94 35.93 12.69
C LEU A 254 16.60 34.98 11.51
N THR A 255 17.58 34.52 10.73
CA THR A 255 17.37 33.83 9.44
C THR A 255 17.29 32.29 9.51
N GLU A 256 17.56 31.66 10.67
CA GLU A 256 17.73 30.19 10.78
C GLU A 256 16.58 29.41 11.44
N ARG A 257 15.37 29.97 11.59
CA ARG A 257 14.23 29.27 12.23
C ARG A 257 13.13 28.93 11.23
N VAL A 258 12.88 27.64 11.03
CA VAL A 258 11.72 27.19 10.24
C VAL A 258 10.50 27.12 11.15
N LEU A 259 9.44 27.83 10.77
CA LEU A 259 8.18 27.86 11.50
C LEU A 259 7.51 26.48 11.50
N MET A 260 7.11 26.01 12.69
CA MET A 260 6.54 24.66 12.87
C MET A 260 5.15 24.68 13.51
N GLY A 261 4.73 25.79 14.08
CA GLY A 261 3.38 25.95 14.60
C GLY A 261 2.93 27.40 14.64
N VAL A 262 1.65 27.61 14.36
CA VAL A 262 0.98 28.93 14.44
C VAL A 262 -0.36 28.81 15.17
N MET A 263 -0.80 29.93 15.74
CA MET A 263 -2.17 30.13 16.19
C MET A 263 -2.72 31.44 15.65
N HIS A 264 -4.03 31.52 15.46
CA HIS A 264 -4.71 32.80 15.21
C HIS A 264 -4.95 33.56 16.53
N THR A 265 -4.86 34.89 16.53
CA THR A 265 -5.01 35.72 17.75
C THR A 265 -6.43 35.76 18.29
N SER A 266 -7.43 35.80 17.40
CA SER A 266 -8.85 35.93 17.76
C SER A 266 -9.75 34.75 17.39
N ARG A 267 -9.21 33.73 16.71
CA ARG A 267 -9.96 32.54 16.25
C ARG A 267 -9.34 31.31 16.90
N PRO A 268 -10.12 30.26 17.27
CA PRO A 268 -9.58 29.03 17.85
C PRO A 268 -8.93 28.14 16.76
N HIS A 269 -8.09 28.73 15.92
CA HIS A 269 -7.42 28.10 14.79
C HIS A 269 -5.95 27.90 15.11
N TYR A 270 -5.49 26.68 14.91
CA TYR A 270 -4.13 26.25 15.18
C TYR A 270 -3.60 25.48 13.99
N GLY A 271 -2.30 25.52 13.76
CA GLY A 271 -1.68 24.70 12.74
C GLY A 271 -0.30 24.21 13.15
N VAL A 272 0.04 22.98 12.76
CA VAL A 272 1.38 22.39 12.90
C VAL A 272 1.91 21.92 11.55
N GLN A 273 3.18 22.22 11.26
CA GLN A 273 3.80 21.91 9.96
C GLN A 273 4.31 20.45 9.88
N PHE A 274 4.54 19.80 11.02
CA PHE A 274 4.96 18.41 11.13
C PHE A 274 3.74 17.48 11.30
N HIS A 275 3.99 16.17 11.31
CA HIS A 275 2.96 15.14 11.31
C HIS A 275 2.81 14.49 12.70
N PRO A 276 1.91 14.98 13.58
CA PRO A 276 1.66 14.38 14.89
C PRO A 276 1.19 12.93 14.83
N GLU A 277 0.63 12.49 13.70
CA GLU A 277 0.11 11.15 13.49
C GLU A 277 1.18 10.11 13.09
N SER A 278 2.37 10.56 12.66
CA SER A 278 3.47 9.67 12.26
C SER A 278 3.95 8.85 13.45
N ILE A 279 4.28 7.57 13.21
CA ILE A 279 4.65 6.64 14.28
C ILE A 279 5.93 7.03 15.02
N ALA A 280 6.82 7.78 14.36
CA ALA A 280 8.07 8.25 14.96
C ALA A 280 7.96 9.67 15.56
N THR A 281 6.78 10.32 15.49
CA THR A 281 6.56 11.60 16.17
C THR A 281 6.28 11.36 17.65
N SER A 282 7.16 11.89 18.50
CA SER A 282 6.98 11.91 19.96
C SER A 282 5.84 12.85 20.33
N PHE A 283 5.08 12.50 21.38
CA PHE A 283 3.98 13.32 21.92
C PHE A 283 2.84 13.67 20.93
N GLY A 284 2.77 13.02 19.75
CA GLY A 284 1.72 13.27 18.76
C GLY A 284 0.29 13.13 19.31
N ARG A 285 0.02 12.04 20.04
CA ARG A 285 -1.25 11.82 20.74
C ARG A 285 -1.55 12.93 21.76
N GLN A 286 -0.53 13.46 22.45
CA GLN A 286 -0.69 14.54 23.42
C GLN A 286 -1.17 15.83 22.74
N ILE A 287 -0.72 16.11 21.51
CA ILE A 287 -1.18 17.26 20.71
C ILE A 287 -2.68 17.12 20.41
N PHE A 288 -3.14 15.95 19.96
CA PHE A 288 -4.57 15.71 19.73
C PHE A 288 -5.40 15.82 21.02
N GLN A 289 -4.88 15.33 22.15
CA GLN A 289 -5.54 15.49 23.46
C GLN A 289 -5.61 16.96 23.90
N ASN A 290 -4.58 17.75 23.63
CA ASN A 290 -4.57 19.18 23.92
C ASN A 290 -5.55 19.94 23.03
N PHE A 291 -5.63 19.59 21.74
CA PHE A 291 -6.63 20.16 20.84
C PHE A 291 -8.06 19.81 21.25
N LYS A 292 -8.30 18.58 21.74
CA LYS A 292 -9.57 18.19 22.35
C LYS A 292 -9.93 19.09 23.54
N LYS A 293 -8.98 19.34 24.44
CA LYS A 293 -9.20 20.23 25.61
C LYS A 293 -9.53 21.65 25.17
N LEU A 294 -8.78 22.21 24.21
CA LEU A 294 -9.05 23.52 23.62
C LEU A 294 -10.46 23.61 23.01
N THR A 295 -10.91 22.53 22.36
CA THR A 295 -12.27 22.44 21.79
C THR A 295 -13.34 22.52 22.87
N VAL A 296 -13.17 21.75 23.95
CA VAL A 296 -14.08 21.71 25.10
C VAL A 296 -14.12 23.06 25.81
N GLU A 297 -12.96 23.63 26.13
CA GLU A 297 -12.84 24.94 26.80
C GLU A 297 -13.51 26.04 25.96
N HIS A 298 -13.31 26.05 24.64
CA HIS A 298 -13.96 27.00 23.74
C HIS A 298 -15.49 26.87 23.74
N GLY A 299 -16.01 25.63 23.76
CA GLY A 299 -17.44 25.35 23.85
C GLY A 299 -18.08 25.83 25.17
N LEU A 300 -17.33 25.80 26.27
CA LEU A 300 -17.78 26.32 27.58
C LEU A 300 -17.85 27.85 27.62
N HIS A 301 -17.06 28.55 26.79
CA HIS A 301 -16.97 30.01 26.80
C HIS A 301 -17.83 30.72 25.73
N THR A 302 -18.52 29.96 24.86
CA THR A 302 -19.27 30.52 23.73
C THR A 302 -20.78 30.24 23.87
N PRO A 303 -21.62 31.23 24.27
CA PRO A 303 -23.02 31.00 24.60
C PRO A 303 -23.91 30.49 23.47
N SER A 304 -23.57 30.77 22.20
CA SER A 304 -24.27 30.24 21.02
C SER A 304 -24.13 28.72 20.83
N LEU A 305 -23.17 28.10 21.54
CA LEU A 305 -22.87 26.66 21.52
C LEU A 305 -23.48 25.89 22.71
N HIS A 306 -24.07 26.56 23.72
CA HIS A 306 -24.61 25.93 24.94
C HIS A 306 -25.83 25.02 24.75
N HIS A 307 -26.43 24.96 23.55
CA HIS A 307 -27.57 24.07 23.26
C HIS A 307 -27.17 22.73 22.61
N ARG A 308 -25.94 22.26 22.81
CA ARG A 308 -25.55 20.88 22.50
C ARG A 308 -25.98 19.95 23.65
N LYS A 309 -27.24 19.50 23.65
CA LYS A 309 -27.71 18.46 24.60
C LYS A 309 -26.98 17.14 24.32
N VAL A 310 -26.19 16.70 25.29
CA VAL A 310 -25.32 15.51 25.30
C VAL A 310 -26.10 14.16 25.35
N SER A 311 -27.36 14.07 24.90
CA SER A 311 -28.16 12.86 25.19
C SER A 311 -29.04 12.22 24.11
N ASP A 312 -29.24 12.74 22.91
CA ASP A 312 -30.26 12.13 22.00
C ASP A 312 -29.91 12.08 20.50
N ILE A 313 -28.63 11.93 20.13
CA ILE A 313 -28.21 11.84 18.70
C ILE A 313 -27.28 10.63 18.44
N GLY A 314 -27.28 9.62 19.33
CA GLY A 314 -26.61 8.34 19.03
C GLY A 314 -27.17 7.72 17.73
N ASP A 315 -28.48 7.80 17.53
CA ASP A 315 -29.17 7.18 16.37
C ASP A 315 -29.14 8.04 15.09
N LYS A 316 -28.87 9.35 15.20
CA LYS A 316 -28.81 10.27 14.04
C LYS A 316 -27.39 10.43 13.49
N LEU A 317 -26.36 10.30 14.31
CA LEU A 317 -24.98 10.26 13.83
C LEU A 317 -24.69 8.94 13.10
N ASP A 318 -25.37 7.85 13.49
CA ASP A 318 -25.44 6.64 12.69
C ASP A 318 -26.08 6.89 11.32
N LEU A 319 -27.03 7.83 11.17
CA LEU A 319 -27.59 8.21 9.87
C LEU A 319 -26.69 9.13 9.02
N LEU A 320 -25.85 9.97 9.64
CA LEU A 320 -24.87 10.86 8.97
C LEU A 320 -23.59 10.12 8.58
N THR A 321 -23.08 9.24 9.45
CA THR A 321 -22.03 8.27 9.09
C THR A 321 -22.57 7.30 8.05
N ASN A 322 -23.81 6.82 8.19
CA ASN A 322 -24.53 6.13 7.12
C ASN A 322 -24.88 7.02 5.94
N GLY A 323 -24.66 8.34 5.96
CA GLY A 323 -24.88 9.28 4.85
C GLY A 323 -23.76 9.23 3.81
N SER A 324 -22.50 9.21 4.28
CA SER A 324 -21.31 8.92 3.46
C SER A 324 -21.17 7.41 3.22
N LEU A 325 -21.50 6.58 4.21
CA LEU A 325 -21.81 5.17 3.93
C LEU A 325 -23.07 4.99 3.06
N ASN A 326 -23.87 6.03 2.75
CA ASN A 326 -25.00 6.04 1.81
C ASN A 326 -24.62 6.61 0.45
N SER A 327 -23.41 7.11 0.18
CA SER A 327 -22.91 7.09 -1.20
C SER A 327 -22.51 5.65 -1.57
N ILE A 328 -21.98 4.90 -0.60
CA ILE A 328 -21.74 3.44 -0.68
C ILE A 328 -23.06 2.63 -0.54
N LYS A 329 -23.99 3.04 0.33
CA LYS A 329 -25.30 2.40 0.60
C LYS A 329 -26.44 2.94 -0.25
N LYS A 330 -26.42 4.10 -0.92
CA LYS A 330 -27.41 4.42 -1.99
C LYS A 330 -26.98 3.81 -3.32
N ALA A 331 -25.68 3.65 -3.56
CA ALA A 331 -25.21 2.74 -4.60
C ALA A 331 -25.62 1.28 -4.29
N ASN A 332 -25.48 0.83 -3.04
CA ASN A 332 -25.84 -0.56 -2.68
C ASN A 332 -27.32 -0.81 -2.34
N ASN A 333 -28.11 0.17 -1.84
CA ASN A 333 -29.51 -0.03 -1.42
C ASN A 333 -30.53 0.23 -2.54
N HIS A 334 -30.21 1.02 -3.57
CA HIS A 334 -30.99 0.96 -4.82
C HIS A 334 -30.75 -0.36 -5.57
N LEU A 335 -29.67 -1.07 -5.25
CA LEU A 335 -29.42 -2.44 -5.65
C LEU A 335 -29.93 -3.48 -4.65
N HIS A 336 -30.32 -3.13 -3.41
CA HIS A 336 -30.79 -4.11 -2.43
C HIS A 336 -32.32 -4.24 -2.40
N ASP A 337 -33.07 -3.12 -2.48
CA ASP A 337 -34.55 -3.16 -2.38
C ASP A 337 -35.28 -3.36 -3.71
N LYS A 338 -34.60 -3.25 -4.86
CA LYS A 338 -35.12 -3.75 -6.15
C LYS A 338 -34.69 -5.19 -6.47
N PHE A 339 -33.81 -5.78 -5.68
CA PHE A 339 -33.33 -7.17 -5.84
C PHE A 339 -34.10 -8.19 -5.01
N LEU A 340 -35.06 -7.77 -4.19
CA LEU A 340 -35.94 -8.69 -3.46
C LEU A 340 -37.20 -9.10 -4.24
N ASN A 341 -37.42 -8.57 -5.45
CA ASN A 341 -38.50 -9.01 -6.35
C ASN A 341 -38.02 -9.25 -7.79
N GLY A 342 -36.87 -9.91 -7.93
CA GLY A 342 -36.31 -10.35 -9.21
C GLY A 342 -35.49 -11.62 -9.02
N THR A 343 -36.17 -12.72 -8.72
CA THR A 343 -35.61 -14.05 -8.43
C THR A 343 -34.63 -14.55 -9.49
N ARG A 344 -33.34 -14.58 -9.13
CA ARG A 344 -32.47 -15.75 -9.30
C ARG A 344 -31.84 -16.04 -7.94
N GLU A 345 -32.36 -17.07 -7.26
CA GLU A 345 -31.77 -17.59 -6.03
C GLU A 345 -30.27 -17.85 -6.23
N ASN A 346 -29.41 -17.09 -5.57
CA ASN A 346 -27.98 -17.42 -5.48
C ASN A 346 -27.86 -18.68 -4.61
N LYS A 347 -27.80 -19.85 -5.26
CA LYS A 347 -27.54 -21.13 -4.60
C LYS A 347 -26.21 -21.02 -3.83
N ARG A 348 -26.29 -21.00 -2.50
CA ARG A 348 -25.14 -21.11 -1.60
C ARG A 348 -24.39 -22.41 -1.91
N LYS A 349 -23.07 -22.33 -2.08
CA LYS A 349 -22.22 -23.48 -2.41
C LYS A 349 -21.57 -24.00 -1.12
N TYR A 350 -21.98 -25.18 -0.66
CA TYR A 350 -21.34 -25.84 0.48
C TYR A 350 -20.05 -26.53 0.02
N LEU A 351 -18.93 -26.04 0.53
CA LEU A 351 -17.60 -26.58 0.28
C LEU A 351 -17.11 -27.30 1.53
N LYS A 352 -16.65 -28.54 1.34
CA LYS A 352 -16.03 -29.33 2.39
C LYS A 352 -14.56 -29.55 2.08
N LEU A 353 -13.68 -29.31 3.06
CA LEU A 353 -12.27 -29.59 2.94
C LEU A 353 -11.95 -30.96 3.55
N GLN A 354 -11.23 -31.78 2.78
CA GLN A 354 -10.64 -33.02 3.24
C GLN A 354 -9.13 -32.91 3.11
N TRP A 355 -8.40 -33.35 4.14
CA TRP A 355 -6.95 -33.31 4.12
C TRP A 355 -6.30 -34.52 4.75
N LYS A 356 -5.05 -34.79 4.36
CA LYS A 356 -4.21 -35.86 4.90
C LYS A 356 -2.80 -35.36 5.13
N LYS A 357 -2.21 -35.69 6.27
CA LYS A 357 -0.82 -35.39 6.62
C LYS A 357 0.06 -36.63 6.40
N LEU A 358 1.26 -36.42 5.85
CA LEU A 358 2.31 -37.42 5.66
C LEU A 358 3.58 -36.94 6.38
N ASP A 359 3.85 -37.52 7.55
CA ASP A 359 4.89 -37.03 8.46
C ASP A 359 6.32 -37.23 7.93
N GLY A 360 7.11 -36.15 7.94
CA GLY A 360 8.53 -36.15 7.57
C GLY A 360 8.81 -36.68 6.15
N LEU A 361 7.82 -36.72 5.26
CA LEU A 361 7.96 -37.30 3.93
C LEU A 361 8.88 -36.46 3.03
N ALA A 362 8.83 -35.13 3.16
CA ALA A 362 9.64 -34.22 2.35
C ALA A 362 11.13 -34.44 2.60
N ASN A 363 11.53 -34.84 3.81
CA ASN A 363 12.94 -35.13 4.16
C ASN A 363 13.47 -36.40 3.48
N ARG A 364 12.58 -37.31 3.07
CA ARG A 364 12.94 -38.56 2.39
C ARG A 364 13.07 -38.38 0.88
N ILE A 365 12.43 -37.35 0.34
CA ILE A 365 12.46 -37.01 -1.09
C ILE A 365 13.54 -35.94 -1.30
N ASP A 366 14.47 -36.20 -2.22
CA ASP A 366 15.62 -35.34 -2.47
C ASP A 366 15.25 -34.07 -3.28
N GLY A 367 14.48 -33.18 -2.66
CA GLY A 367 14.23 -31.82 -3.15
C GLY A 367 12.79 -31.53 -3.58
N ARG A 368 12.32 -30.33 -3.22
CA ARG A 368 11.00 -29.76 -3.54
C ARG A 368 10.72 -29.75 -5.04
N GLY A 369 11.75 -29.44 -5.84
CA GLY A 369 11.67 -29.48 -7.30
C GLY A 369 11.32 -30.87 -7.84
N LYS A 370 11.82 -31.96 -7.22
CA LYS A 370 11.48 -33.33 -7.65
C LYS A 370 10.02 -33.67 -7.40
N ILE A 371 9.48 -33.27 -6.25
CA ILE A 371 8.04 -33.43 -5.95
C ILE A 371 7.21 -32.70 -7.00
N PHE A 372 7.56 -31.44 -7.28
CA PHE A 372 6.84 -30.65 -8.29
C PHE A 372 6.96 -31.27 -9.68
N SER A 373 8.17 -31.63 -10.13
CA SER A 373 8.39 -32.22 -11.44
C SER A 373 7.66 -33.56 -11.63
N GLU A 374 7.64 -34.44 -10.63
CA GLU A 374 6.96 -35.75 -10.73
C GLU A 374 5.42 -35.59 -10.75
N LEU A 375 4.86 -34.68 -9.94
CA LEU A 375 3.41 -34.53 -9.81
C LEU A 375 2.80 -33.58 -10.84
N PHE A 376 3.51 -32.51 -11.17
CA PHE A 376 3.01 -31.37 -11.93
C PHE A 376 3.90 -31.01 -13.13
N GLY A 377 5.06 -31.67 -13.34
CA GLY A 377 5.99 -31.32 -14.43
C GLY A 377 5.60 -31.84 -15.81
N ASN A 378 4.61 -32.74 -15.92
CA ASN A 378 4.11 -33.21 -17.22
C ASN A 378 3.62 -32.03 -18.07
N GLN A 379 3.79 -32.12 -19.40
CA GLN A 379 3.45 -31.04 -20.34
C GLN A 379 4.08 -29.69 -19.96
N ASN A 380 5.35 -29.69 -19.53
CA ASN A 380 6.10 -28.50 -19.08
C ASN A 380 5.39 -27.71 -17.95
N GLY A 381 4.60 -28.41 -17.14
CA GLY A 381 3.82 -27.82 -16.06
C GLY A 381 2.71 -26.88 -16.53
N GLY A 382 2.04 -27.18 -17.65
CA GLY A 382 0.87 -26.43 -18.11
C GLY A 382 -0.25 -26.38 -17.08
N ASP A 383 -0.83 -25.19 -16.88
CA ASP A 383 -1.93 -24.93 -15.93
C ASP A 383 -1.58 -25.34 -14.47
N THR A 384 -0.40 -24.93 -14.01
CA THR A 384 0.12 -25.22 -12.66
C THR A 384 0.57 -23.97 -11.91
N PHE A 385 0.62 -24.09 -10.58
CA PHE A 385 1.18 -23.07 -9.71
C PHE A 385 2.08 -23.70 -8.63
N TRP A 386 3.05 -22.92 -8.18
CA TRP A 386 3.84 -23.20 -6.99
C TRP A 386 4.14 -21.88 -6.27
N LEU A 387 3.46 -21.63 -5.15
CA LEU A 387 3.80 -20.55 -4.22
C LEU A 387 4.92 -21.05 -3.33
N ASP A 388 6.13 -20.53 -3.51
CA ASP A 388 7.36 -21.14 -3.02
C ASP A 388 8.09 -20.33 -1.95
N SER A 389 8.28 -20.95 -0.79
CA SER A 389 9.25 -20.52 0.23
C SER A 389 10.65 -21.02 -0.13
N SER A 390 11.23 -20.51 -1.21
CA SER A 390 12.55 -20.99 -1.68
C SER A 390 13.69 -20.64 -0.71
N SER A 391 13.55 -19.55 0.04
CA SER A 391 14.31 -19.25 1.26
C SER A 391 13.41 -19.43 2.49
N THR A 392 13.88 -20.22 3.46
CA THR A 392 13.20 -20.48 4.74
C THR A 392 13.82 -19.68 5.90
N ASP A 393 14.68 -18.71 5.59
CA ASP A 393 15.44 -17.96 6.59
C ASP A 393 14.50 -17.19 7.54
N GLN A 394 14.81 -17.24 8.84
CA GLN A 394 14.15 -16.50 9.92
C GLN A 394 12.60 -16.62 9.95
N ASN A 395 12.04 -17.79 9.64
CA ASN A 395 10.59 -18.06 9.66
C ASN A 395 9.74 -17.12 8.76
N ARG A 396 10.33 -16.42 7.77
CA ARG A 396 9.55 -15.52 6.88
C ARG A 396 8.60 -16.30 5.98
N ALA A 397 8.96 -17.52 5.61
CA ALA A 397 8.14 -18.36 4.77
C ALA A 397 8.39 -19.86 5.11
N ARG A 398 7.43 -20.49 5.78
CA ARG A 398 7.49 -21.87 6.27
C ARG A 398 6.92 -22.91 5.30
N PHE A 399 6.01 -22.49 4.42
CA PHE A 399 5.20 -23.40 3.61
C PHE A 399 5.40 -23.17 2.12
N SER A 400 5.46 -24.25 1.33
CA SER A 400 5.28 -24.15 -0.13
C SER A 400 3.97 -24.81 -0.53
N PHE A 401 3.21 -24.16 -1.40
CA PHE A 401 1.91 -24.63 -1.88
C PHE A 401 2.00 -24.93 -3.37
N MET A 402 1.58 -26.11 -3.78
CA MET A 402 1.65 -26.57 -5.17
C MET A 402 0.29 -27.09 -5.61
N GLY A 403 -0.05 -26.84 -6.87
CA GLY A 403 -1.24 -27.42 -7.47
C GLY A 403 -1.22 -27.31 -8.97
N GLY A 404 -2.14 -28.03 -9.60
CA GLY A 404 -2.28 -28.07 -11.04
C GLY A 404 -3.73 -28.26 -11.44
N LYS A 405 -3.95 -28.31 -12.75
CA LYS A 405 -5.25 -28.66 -13.31
C LYS A 405 -5.71 -30.03 -12.81
N GLY A 406 -6.83 -30.04 -12.10
CA GLY A 406 -7.47 -31.27 -11.65
C GLY A 406 -8.44 -31.04 -10.51
N GLY A 407 -9.51 -31.85 -10.45
CA GLY A 407 -10.62 -31.67 -9.53
C GLY A 407 -11.87 -31.12 -10.22
N PRO A 408 -13.07 -31.41 -9.68
CA PRO A 408 -14.34 -31.01 -10.30
C PRO A 408 -14.62 -29.50 -10.20
N LEU A 409 -13.99 -28.79 -9.25
CA LEU A 409 -14.19 -27.36 -9.04
C LEU A 409 -13.10 -26.50 -9.67
N TRP A 410 -12.04 -27.11 -10.21
CA TRP A 410 -10.95 -26.39 -10.86
C TRP A 410 -11.47 -25.47 -11.97
N LYS A 411 -11.01 -24.21 -11.95
CA LYS A 411 -11.30 -23.21 -12.98
C LYS A 411 -10.10 -22.29 -13.18
N GLN A 412 -9.90 -21.77 -14.38
CA GLN A 412 -9.04 -20.63 -14.66
C GLN A 412 -9.90 -19.40 -14.94
N LEU A 413 -9.60 -18.31 -14.25
CA LEU A 413 -10.16 -16.98 -14.46
C LEU A 413 -9.12 -16.12 -15.17
N THR A 414 -9.44 -15.59 -16.35
CA THR A 414 -8.61 -14.59 -17.04
C THR A 414 -9.41 -13.30 -17.16
N PHE A 415 -8.92 -12.20 -16.59
CA PHE A 415 -9.59 -10.90 -16.63
C PHE A 415 -8.76 -9.85 -17.38
N ARG A 416 -9.43 -9.05 -18.21
CA ARG A 416 -8.86 -7.91 -18.93
C ARG A 416 -9.76 -6.68 -18.79
N LEU A 417 -9.18 -5.56 -18.40
CA LEU A 417 -9.84 -4.27 -18.34
C LEU A 417 -10.18 -3.79 -19.76
N ILE A 418 -11.28 -3.05 -19.90
CA ILE A 418 -11.59 -2.32 -21.14
C ILE A 418 -10.79 -1.02 -21.22
N ASP A 419 -10.64 -0.48 -22.43
CA ASP A 419 -10.06 0.85 -22.62
C ASP A 419 -11.00 1.92 -22.06
N GLN A 420 -10.43 2.84 -21.28
CA GLN A 420 -11.18 3.87 -20.53
C GLN A 420 -11.72 5.01 -21.40
N SER A 421 -11.63 4.90 -22.74
CA SER A 421 -12.16 5.92 -23.68
C SER A 421 -13.68 6.10 -23.61
N ASN A 422 -14.42 5.15 -23.00
CA ASN A 422 -15.89 5.15 -22.96
C ASN A 422 -16.52 5.52 -21.61
N GLY A 423 -15.77 6.12 -20.67
CA GLY A 423 -16.35 6.71 -19.45
C GLY A 423 -16.87 5.74 -18.37
N SER A 424 -16.75 4.41 -18.58
CA SER A 424 -16.99 3.41 -17.53
C SER A 424 -15.72 3.21 -16.71
N LYS A 425 -15.78 3.48 -15.40
CA LYS A 425 -14.58 3.59 -14.54
C LYS A 425 -13.85 2.26 -14.25
N SER A 426 -14.46 1.08 -14.42
CA SER A 426 -13.84 -0.16 -13.87
C SER A 426 -14.28 -1.48 -14.51
N GLY A 427 -14.87 -1.44 -15.71
CA GLY A 427 -15.39 -2.65 -16.36
C GLY A 427 -14.30 -3.53 -17.01
N GLY A 428 -14.60 -4.80 -17.24
CA GLY A 428 -13.69 -5.69 -17.96
C GLY A 428 -14.31 -7.00 -18.43
N HIS A 429 -13.59 -7.71 -19.29
CA HIS A 429 -13.96 -9.03 -19.79
C HIS A 429 -13.33 -10.13 -18.93
N LEU A 430 -14.18 -11.01 -18.40
CA LEU A 430 -13.77 -12.21 -17.67
C LEU A 430 -14.00 -13.46 -18.52
N LEU A 431 -12.96 -14.27 -18.66
CA LEU A 431 -13.03 -15.62 -19.22
C LEU A 431 -12.91 -16.63 -18.07
N ILE A 432 -13.85 -17.57 -17.99
CA ILE A 432 -13.84 -18.67 -17.03
C ILE A 432 -13.71 -19.97 -17.80
N ARG A 433 -12.59 -20.67 -17.64
CA ARG A 433 -12.36 -22.00 -18.19
C ARG A 433 -12.48 -23.04 -17.09
N ASP A 434 -13.29 -24.08 -17.27
CA ASP A 434 -13.40 -25.17 -16.31
C ASP A 434 -12.45 -26.36 -16.60
N SER A 435 -12.46 -27.37 -15.74
CA SER A 435 -11.60 -28.55 -15.86
C SER A 435 -11.85 -29.37 -17.13
N SER A 436 -13.08 -29.33 -17.69
CA SER A 436 -13.44 -29.97 -18.96
C SER A 436 -12.95 -29.21 -20.19
N GLY A 437 -12.50 -27.97 -20.01
CA GLY A 437 -12.06 -27.07 -21.07
C GLY A 437 -13.17 -26.16 -21.61
N SER A 438 -14.38 -26.19 -21.04
CA SER A 438 -15.46 -25.30 -21.42
C SER A 438 -15.13 -23.86 -21.01
N ILE A 439 -15.40 -22.90 -21.89
CA ILE A 439 -15.08 -21.48 -21.69
C ILE A 439 -16.37 -20.67 -21.64
N LYS A 440 -16.56 -19.93 -20.55
CA LYS A 440 -17.61 -18.92 -20.40
C LYS A 440 -17.01 -17.53 -20.46
N LYS A 441 -17.66 -16.63 -21.20
CA LYS A 441 -17.24 -15.23 -21.31
C LYS A 441 -18.28 -14.35 -20.64
N ASN A 442 -17.85 -13.54 -19.68
CA ASN A 442 -18.69 -12.61 -18.94
C ASN A 442 -18.11 -11.20 -19.08
N PHE A 443 -18.97 -10.20 -19.08
CA PHE A 443 -18.57 -8.80 -18.89
C PHE A 443 -18.88 -8.41 -17.45
N LEU A 444 -17.87 -7.94 -16.72
CA LEU A 444 -18.00 -7.46 -15.36
C LEU A 444 -18.11 -5.94 -15.38
N LYS A 445 -19.31 -5.42 -15.15
CA LYS A 445 -19.53 -3.96 -15.07
C LYS A 445 -18.90 -3.36 -13.81
N ASP A 446 -19.01 -4.08 -12.70
CA ASP A 446 -18.60 -3.60 -11.37
C ASP A 446 -17.13 -3.92 -11.02
N GLY A 447 -16.40 -4.53 -11.96
CA GLY A 447 -14.98 -4.87 -11.80
C GLY A 447 -14.69 -6.29 -11.31
N PHE A 448 -13.41 -6.64 -11.32
CA PHE A 448 -12.90 -7.96 -10.94
C PHE A 448 -12.93 -8.20 -9.43
N PHE A 449 -12.57 -7.20 -8.63
CA PHE A 449 -12.60 -7.35 -7.16
C PHE A 449 -14.02 -7.61 -6.66
N GLU A 450 -15.01 -6.92 -7.20
CA GLU A 450 -16.43 -7.14 -6.85
C GLU A 450 -16.89 -8.55 -7.23
N PHE A 451 -16.43 -9.08 -8.37
CA PHE A 451 -16.71 -10.47 -8.75
C PHE A 451 -16.08 -11.47 -7.77
N ILE A 452 -14.81 -11.28 -7.40
CA ILE A 452 -14.13 -12.15 -6.43
C ILE A 452 -14.81 -12.08 -5.06
N ASP A 453 -15.22 -10.88 -4.62
CA ASP A 453 -15.91 -10.70 -3.34
C ASP A 453 -17.25 -11.47 -3.31
N LYS A 454 -18.05 -11.34 -4.37
CA LYS A 454 -19.30 -12.09 -4.55
C LYS A 454 -19.07 -13.62 -4.59
N GLU A 455 -18.03 -14.08 -5.27
CA GLU A 455 -17.72 -15.52 -5.32
C GLU A 455 -17.31 -16.05 -3.94
N ILE A 456 -16.45 -15.35 -3.21
CA ILE A 456 -16.02 -15.76 -1.86
C ILE A 456 -17.20 -15.81 -0.89
N GLN A 457 -18.06 -14.78 -0.90
CA GLN A 457 -19.26 -14.74 -0.07
C GLN A 457 -20.30 -15.81 -0.44
N SER A 458 -20.22 -16.39 -1.65
CA SER A 458 -21.12 -17.47 -2.08
C SER A 458 -20.79 -18.82 -1.43
N PHE A 459 -19.60 -18.97 -0.86
CA PHE A 459 -19.13 -20.22 -0.25
C PHE A 459 -19.60 -20.34 1.20
N GLN A 460 -20.02 -21.55 1.57
CA GLN A 460 -20.27 -21.95 2.94
C GLN A 460 -19.36 -23.11 3.31
N TYR A 461 -18.83 -23.08 4.53
CA TYR A 461 -17.84 -24.04 5.01
C TYR A 461 -17.93 -24.22 6.53
N ASP A 462 -17.30 -25.27 7.04
CA ASP A 462 -17.22 -25.57 8.47
C ASP A 462 -15.80 -25.30 8.97
N GLU A 463 -15.66 -24.55 10.06
CA GLU A 463 -14.34 -24.22 10.62
C GLU A 463 -13.58 -25.46 11.13
N ARG A 464 -14.31 -26.53 11.46
CA ARG A 464 -13.71 -27.80 11.88
C ARG A 464 -12.94 -28.49 10.77
N ASP A 465 -13.23 -28.19 9.50
CA ASP A 465 -12.55 -28.83 8.38
C ASP A 465 -11.05 -28.48 8.31
N PHE A 466 -10.65 -27.35 8.90
CA PHE A 466 -9.26 -26.88 8.92
C PHE A 466 -8.62 -26.92 10.32
N GLU A 467 -9.25 -27.60 11.28
CA GLU A 467 -8.67 -27.87 12.59
C GLU A 467 -7.37 -28.70 12.44
N GLY A 468 -6.32 -28.32 13.15
CA GLY A 468 -5.00 -29.00 13.10
C GLY A 468 -4.09 -28.61 11.94
N LEU A 469 -4.55 -27.81 10.96
CA LEU A 469 -3.69 -27.32 9.87
C LEU A 469 -2.90 -26.06 10.28
N PRO A 470 -1.55 -26.04 10.13
CA PRO A 470 -0.71 -24.95 10.63
C PRO A 470 -0.54 -23.76 9.66
N PHE A 471 -1.35 -23.67 8.61
CA PHE A 471 -1.28 -22.66 7.54
C PHE A 471 -2.68 -22.24 7.10
N ASP A 472 -2.80 -21.07 6.46
CA ASP A 472 -4.08 -20.45 6.16
C ASP A 472 -4.58 -20.65 4.72
N PHE A 473 -3.82 -21.31 3.83
CA PHE A 473 -4.29 -21.62 2.48
C PHE A 473 -4.90 -23.02 2.40
N PHE A 474 -6.21 -23.09 2.20
CA PHE A 474 -6.96 -24.35 2.14
C PHE A 474 -7.46 -24.71 0.74
N GLY A 475 -6.94 -24.02 -0.28
CA GLY A 475 -7.51 -23.97 -1.62
C GLY A 475 -8.43 -22.76 -1.80
N GLY A 476 -8.91 -22.54 -3.01
CA GLY A 476 -9.53 -21.28 -3.44
C GLY A 476 -8.76 -20.62 -4.58
N PHE A 477 -8.80 -19.30 -4.68
CA PHE A 477 -8.17 -18.58 -5.79
C PHE A 477 -6.65 -18.43 -5.60
N VAL A 478 -5.87 -18.71 -6.63
CA VAL A 478 -4.40 -18.58 -6.64
C VAL A 478 -3.90 -18.09 -8.00
N GLY A 479 -3.03 -17.10 -8.00
CA GLY A 479 -2.49 -16.53 -9.24
C GLY A 479 -2.00 -15.11 -9.03
N PHE A 480 -2.22 -14.23 -10.00
CA PHE A 480 -1.77 -12.84 -9.94
C PHE A 480 -2.88 -11.81 -10.12
N LEU A 481 -2.64 -10.65 -9.50
CA LEU A 481 -3.35 -9.38 -9.66
C LEU A 481 -2.36 -8.38 -10.27
N GLY A 482 -2.59 -7.94 -11.51
CA GLY A 482 -1.75 -7.00 -12.22
C GLY A 482 -1.89 -5.58 -11.66
N TYR A 483 -0.83 -4.78 -11.79
CA TYR A 483 -0.78 -3.39 -11.29
C TYR A 483 -1.89 -2.51 -11.88
N GLY A 484 -2.35 -2.81 -13.10
CA GLY A 484 -3.45 -2.09 -13.76
C GLY A 484 -4.78 -2.14 -12.99
N LEU A 485 -4.98 -3.12 -12.10
CA LEU A 485 -6.15 -3.17 -11.22
C LEU A 485 -6.20 -2.04 -10.18
N LYS A 486 -5.17 -1.18 -10.11
CA LYS A 486 -5.20 0.08 -9.32
C LYS A 486 -6.43 0.94 -9.63
N ILE A 487 -6.96 0.85 -10.85
CA ILE A 487 -8.15 1.55 -11.33
C ILE A 487 -9.41 1.17 -10.52
N GLU A 488 -9.45 -0.04 -10.00
CA GLU A 488 -10.51 -0.51 -9.12
C GLU A 488 -10.23 -0.13 -7.65
N CYS A 489 -9.08 0.48 -7.35
CA CYS A 489 -8.59 0.83 -6.01
C CYS A 489 -8.30 2.34 -5.92
N ASP A 490 -9.30 3.15 -6.28
CA ASP A 490 -9.30 4.62 -6.20
C ASP A 490 -8.36 5.36 -7.19
N ALA A 491 -7.50 4.67 -7.95
CA ALA A 491 -6.69 5.31 -9.00
C ALA A 491 -7.58 5.83 -10.15
N SER A 492 -7.23 7.00 -10.67
CA SER A 492 -8.06 7.70 -11.66
C SER A 492 -8.01 7.06 -13.06
N VAL A 493 -6.82 6.68 -13.52
CA VAL A 493 -6.61 6.18 -14.89
C VAL A 493 -5.50 5.13 -14.99
N ASN A 494 -5.51 4.39 -16.10
CA ASN A 494 -4.33 3.67 -16.60
C ASN A 494 -3.93 4.28 -17.94
N ARG A 495 -2.80 4.99 -17.99
CA ARG A 495 -2.34 5.60 -19.25
C ARG A 495 -1.86 4.58 -20.28
N HIS A 496 -1.38 3.43 -19.82
CA HIS A 496 -0.76 2.40 -20.64
C HIS A 496 -1.46 1.06 -20.47
N LYS A 497 -1.63 0.31 -21.58
CA LYS A 497 -2.32 -0.97 -21.59
C LYS A 497 -1.35 -2.14 -21.71
N SER A 498 -1.42 -3.09 -20.78
CA SER A 498 -0.60 -4.30 -20.82
C SER A 498 -1.06 -5.28 -21.91
N THR A 499 -0.11 -6.03 -22.47
CA THR A 499 -0.40 -7.18 -23.34
C THR A 499 -0.85 -8.41 -22.54
N THR A 500 -0.36 -8.56 -21.31
CA THR A 500 -0.81 -9.58 -20.36
C THR A 500 -2.22 -9.28 -19.83
N PRO A 501 -2.97 -10.29 -19.34
CA PRO A 501 -4.17 -10.05 -18.56
C PRO A 501 -3.91 -9.18 -17.32
N ASP A 502 -4.96 -8.50 -16.84
CA ASP A 502 -4.93 -7.69 -15.61
C ASP A 502 -5.14 -8.55 -14.35
N ALA A 503 -5.76 -9.72 -14.49
CA ALA A 503 -5.72 -10.78 -13.48
C ALA A 503 -5.75 -12.15 -14.15
N CYS A 504 -5.05 -13.12 -13.56
CA CYS A 504 -5.23 -14.52 -13.92
C CYS A 504 -5.12 -15.39 -12.67
N LEU A 505 -6.18 -16.13 -12.34
CA LEU A 505 -6.29 -16.94 -11.13
C LEU A 505 -6.79 -18.34 -11.47
N PHE A 506 -6.23 -19.37 -10.85
CA PHE A 506 -6.88 -20.67 -10.74
C PHE A 506 -7.76 -20.71 -9.49
N PHE A 507 -8.94 -21.33 -9.57
CA PHE A 507 -9.58 -21.90 -8.40
C PHE A 507 -8.99 -23.30 -8.17
N SER A 508 -8.15 -23.46 -7.15
CA SER A 508 -7.49 -24.71 -6.79
C SER A 508 -8.30 -25.45 -5.73
N ASP A 509 -8.84 -26.59 -6.12
CA ASP A 509 -9.60 -27.51 -5.26
C ASP A 509 -8.82 -28.78 -4.90
N ASN A 510 -7.66 -29.01 -5.50
CA ASN A 510 -6.67 -29.95 -5.01
C ASN A 510 -5.32 -29.24 -4.88
N LEU A 511 -4.67 -29.36 -3.72
CA LEU A 511 -3.35 -28.79 -3.49
C LEU A 511 -2.49 -29.68 -2.58
N LEU A 512 -1.18 -29.54 -2.74
CA LEU A 512 -0.16 -30.13 -1.91
C LEU A 512 0.59 -29.02 -1.17
N VAL A 513 0.79 -29.20 0.14
CA VAL A 513 1.52 -28.26 0.99
C VAL A 513 2.74 -28.95 1.58
N ILE A 514 3.88 -28.29 1.55
CA ILE A 514 5.11 -28.74 2.20
C ILE A 514 5.38 -27.81 3.38
N ASP A 515 5.52 -28.37 4.57
CA ASP A 515 6.01 -27.69 5.76
C ASP A 515 7.51 -27.91 5.88
N HIS A 516 8.29 -26.86 5.60
CA HIS A 516 9.75 -26.95 5.58
C HIS A 516 10.36 -27.10 6.97
N THR A 517 9.64 -26.72 8.03
CA THR A 517 10.14 -26.82 9.41
C THR A 517 10.10 -28.28 9.88
N ASN A 518 9.00 -28.98 9.63
CA ASN A 518 8.82 -30.36 10.09
C ASN A 518 9.17 -31.40 9.02
N GLY A 519 9.26 -31.00 7.75
CA GLY A 519 9.38 -31.92 6.61
C GLY A 519 8.07 -32.65 6.29
N ASP A 520 6.94 -32.17 6.79
CA ASP A 520 5.62 -32.76 6.60
C ASP A 520 5.02 -32.38 5.24
N VAL A 521 4.27 -33.30 4.65
CA VAL A 521 3.51 -33.06 3.41
C VAL A 521 2.02 -33.19 3.69
N TYR A 522 1.23 -32.19 3.30
CA TYR A 522 -0.22 -32.19 3.43
C TYR A 522 -0.85 -32.27 2.04
N LEU A 523 -1.84 -33.14 1.88
CA LEU A 523 -2.67 -33.24 0.69
C LEU A 523 -4.06 -32.72 1.03
N LEU A 524 -4.57 -31.75 0.27
CA LEU A 524 -5.86 -31.11 0.50
C LEU A 524 -6.75 -31.23 -0.72
N ALA A 525 -8.03 -31.43 -0.48
CA ALA A 525 -9.07 -31.56 -1.48
C ALA A 525 -10.36 -30.85 -1.03
N ILE A 526 -10.81 -29.85 -1.80
CA ILE A 526 -12.11 -29.21 -1.65
C ILE A 526 -13.13 -29.96 -2.50
N ARG A 527 -14.30 -30.23 -1.92
CA ARG A 527 -15.41 -30.92 -2.60
C ARG A 527 -16.72 -30.17 -2.38
N ASP A 528 -17.62 -30.29 -3.35
CA ASP A 528 -19.03 -30.01 -3.13
C ASP A 528 -19.64 -31.18 -2.34
N SER A 529 -20.62 -30.88 -1.49
CA SER A 529 -21.46 -31.81 -0.73
C SER A 529 -21.95 -33.04 -1.50
N THR A 530 -22.03 -32.97 -2.83
CA THR A 530 -22.53 -34.03 -3.72
C THR A 530 -21.46 -35.03 -4.20
N ASN A 531 -20.16 -34.77 -4.03
CA ASN A 531 -19.09 -35.62 -4.56
C ASN A 531 -17.97 -35.88 -3.53
N LEU A 532 -18.07 -37.01 -2.81
CA LEU A 532 -17.20 -37.37 -1.69
C LEU A 532 -16.00 -38.28 -2.08
N SER A 533 -15.73 -38.48 -3.36
CA SER A 533 -14.65 -39.39 -3.79
C SER A 533 -13.25 -38.84 -3.47
N ASN A 534 -12.43 -39.67 -2.80
CA ASN A 534 -11.06 -39.35 -2.36
C ASN A 534 -9.95 -39.85 -3.31
N GLN A 535 -10.28 -40.19 -4.56
CA GLN A 535 -9.32 -40.82 -5.49
C GLN A 535 -8.02 -40.03 -5.65
N TRP A 536 -8.08 -38.71 -5.84
CA TRP A 536 -6.89 -37.87 -6.02
C TRP A 536 -5.94 -37.91 -4.81
N LEU A 537 -6.48 -37.85 -3.59
CA LEU A 537 -5.68 -37.92 -2.35
C LEU A 537 -4.92 -39.25 -2.26
N VAL A 538 -5.62 -40.36 -2.51
CA VAL A 538 -5.06 -41.71 -2.44
C VAL A 538 -4.01 -41.94 -3.53
N GLU A 539 -4.26 -41.49 -4.76
CA GLU A 539 -3.33 -41.65 -5.87
C GLU A 539 -2.07 -40.80 -5.68
N THR A 540 -2.22 -39.56 -5.22
CA THR A 540 -1.10 -38.64 -4.98
C THR A 540 -0.23 -39.15 -3.84
N GLU A 541 -0.84 -39.65 -2.76
CA GLU A 541 -0.11 -40.32 -1.68
C GLU A 541 0.70 -41.51 -2.21
N LYS A 542 0.09 -42.40 -3.00
CA LYS A 542 0.80 -43.55 -3.60
C LYS A 542 1.99 -43.11 -4.45
N LYS A 543 1.84 -42.05 -5.25
CA LYS A 543 2.94 -41.48 -6.06
C LYS A 543 4.08 -40.96 -5.16
N LEU A 544 3.74 -40.21 -4.10
CA LEU A 544 4.73 -39.66 -3.19
C LEU A 544 5.49 -40.74 -2.39
N ILE A 545 4.79 -41.78 -1.93
CA ILE A 545 5.42 -42.92 -1.24
C ILE A 545 6.38 -43.65 -2.19
N ARG A 546 5.97 -43.88 -3.44
CA ARG A 546 6.85 -44.47 -4.46
C ARG A 546 8.07 -43.60 -4.73
N LEU A 547 7.89 -42.27 -4.81
CA LEU A 547 8.99 -41.33 -5.02
C LEU A 547 9.98 -41.35 -3.85
N ALA A 548 9.48 -41.43 -2.61
CA ALA A 548 10.30 -41.54 -1.41
C ALA A 548 11.04 -42.89 -1.29
N ALA A 549 10.51 -43.95 -1.91
CA ALA A 549 11.12 -45.28 -1.93
C ALA A 549 12.19 -45.46 -3.02
N ARG A 550 12.33 -44.53 -3.97
CA ARG A 550 13.39 -44.60 -5.00
C ARG A 550 14.76 -44.38 -4.33
N PRO A 551 15.80 -45.19 -4.65
CA PRO A 551 17.15 -44.98 -4.14
C PRO A 551 17.62 -43.56 -4.45
N LYS A 552 18.36 -42.93 -3.54
CA LYS A 552 19.05 -41.66 -3.82
C LYS A 552 20.09 -41.90 -4.93
N ILE A 553 19.71 -41.70 -6.18
CA ILE A 553 20.65 -41.68 -7.29
C ILE A 553 21.52 -40.42 -7.11
N MET A 554 22.81 -40.59 -6.87
CA MET A 554 23.78 -39.49 -6.95
C MET A 554 23.73 -38.92 -8.36
N ASN A 555 23.28 -37.66 -8.50
CA ASN A 555 23.28 -37.01 -9.80
C ASN A 555 24.71 -36.89 -10.33
N ILE A 556 24.92 -37.46 -11.51
CA ILE A 556 26.11 -37.28 -12.34
C ILE A 556 26.19 -35.80 -12.71
N LYS A 557 27.34 -35.17 -12.43
CA LYS A 557 27.65 -33.81 -12.89
C LYS A 557 27.63 -33.78 -14.42
N PHE A 558 26.72 -33.01 -15.00
CA PHE A 558 26.80 -32.67 -16.42
C PHE A 558 28.00 -31.72 -16.64
N PRO A 559 28.86 -31.96 -17.65
CA PRO A 559 29.93 -31.02 -17.98
C PRO A 559 29.32 -29.73 -18.52
N SER A 560 29.58 -28.60 -17.88
CA SER A 560 29.33 -27.29 -18.46
C SER A 560 30.45 -26.96 -19.45
N LYS A 561 30.26 -27.22 -20.74
CA LYS A 561 31.04 -26.55 -21.77
C LYS A 561 30.34 -25.22 -22.09
N THR A 562 31.00 -24.11 -21.75
CA THR A 562 30.62 -22.77 -22.21
C THR A 562 31.48 -22.43 -23.43
N SER A 563 30.86 -22.34 -24.61
CA SER A 563 31.41 -21.62 -25.75
C SER A 563 30.87 -20.19 -25.73
N PRO A 564 31.72 -19.16 -25.92
CA PRO A 564 31.24 -17.80 -26.08
C PRO A 564 30.71 -17.63 -27.51
N GLN A 565 29.39 -17.52 -27.68
CA GLN A 565 28.79 -17.02 -28.92
C GLN A 565 27.81 -15.89 -28.61
N ARG A 566 27.65 -15.00 -29.60
CA ARG A 566 27.18 -13.62 -29.49
C ARG A 566 25.86 -13.48 -28.76
N GLU A 567 25.91 -12.80 -27.61
CA GLU A 567 24.76 -12.39 -26.82
C GLU A 567 23.80 -11.51 -27.65
N SER A 568 22.62 -12.02 -27.98
CA SER A 568 21.48 -11.12 -28.23
C SER A 568 21.11 -10.47 -26.88
N SER A 569 21.38 -9.18 -26.76
CA SER A 569 21.22 -8.44 -25.51
C SER A 569 19.75 -8.15 -25.21
N PHE A 570 19.42 -8.02 -23.92
CA PHE A 570 18.14 -7.45 -23.51
C PHE A 570 18.04 -6.01 -24.02
N ILE A 571 16.85 -5.64 -24.50
CA ILE A 571 16.55 -4.29 -24.94
C ILE A 571 15.89 -3.54 -23.77
N PRO A 572 16.48 -2.43 -23.30
CA PRO A 572 15.85 -1.61 -22.29
C PRO A 572 14.67 -0.84 -22.88
N GLU A 573 13.55 -0.79 -22.15
CA GLU A 573 12.38 0.01 -22.55
C GLU A 573 12.70 1.51 -22.61
N LYS A 574 13.60 1.96 -21.74
CA LYS A 574 14.11 3.33 -21.68
C LYS A 574 15.62 3.34 -21.76
N SER A 575 16.19 4.24 -22.56
CA SER A 575 17.63 4.50 -22.52
C SER A 575 18.04 5.05 -21.16
N LYS A 576 19.31 4.85 -20.77
CA LYS A 576 19.87 5.42 -19.54
C LYS A 576 19.60 6.92 -19.44
N THR A 577 19.87 7.67 -20.51
CA THR A 577 19.63 9.12 -20.57
C THR A 577 18.17 9.51 -20.36
N GLN A 578 17.22 8.70 -20.84
CA GLN A 578 15.80 8.97 -20.59
C GLN A 578 15.43 8.69 -19.14
N TYR A 579 15.92 7.58 -18.56
CA TYR A 579 15.68 7.25 -17.15
C TYR A 579 16.20 8.35 -16.22
N LEU A 580 17.43 8.85 -16.44
CA LEU A 580 17.99 9.94 -15.63
C LEU A 580 17.15 11.23 -15.71
N ARG A 581 16.62 11.54 -16.90
CA ARG A 581 15.69 12.68 -17.08
C ARG A 581 14.38 12.46 -16.34
N ASP A 582 13.87 11.23 -16.31
CA ASP A 582 12.65 10.88 -15.60
C ASP A 582 12.84 10.93 -14.07
N VAL A 583 14.00 10.52 -13.56
CA VAL A 583 14.38 10.73 -12.14
C VAL A 583 14.40 12.21 -11.80
N ALA A 584 15.03 13.05 -12.64
CA ALA A 584 15.06 14.49 -12.43
C ALA A 584 13.66 15.14 -12.41
N LYS A 585 12.74 14.64 -13.26
CA LYS A 585 11.32 15.06 -13.22
C LYS A 585 10.65 14.67 -11.90
N CYS A 586 10.87 13.44 -11.42
CA CYS A 586 10.34 12.99 -10.14
C CYS A 586 10.84 13.87 -8.98
N LEU A 587 12.13 14.23 -8.98
CA LEU A 587 12.71 15.15 -7.98
C LEU A 587 12.08 16.54 -8.02
N ASN A 588 11.74 17.07 -9.21
CA ASN A 588 11.02 18.33 -9.32
C ASN A 588 9.61 18.25 -8.71
N PHE A 589 8.84 17.19 -9.01
CA PHE A 589 7.54 16.98 -8.38
C PHE A 589 7.64 16.94 -6.85
N ILE A 590 8.65 16.23 -6.33
CA ILE A 590 8.90 16.14 -4.89
C ILE A 590 9.20 17.53 -4.30
N ARG A 591 10.09 18.30 -4.95
CA ARG A 591 10.43 19.67 -4.52
C ARG A 591 9.21 20.61 -4.55
N ASP A 592 8.31 20.41 -5.49
CA ASP A 592 7.13 21.25 -5.68
C ASP A 592 5.96 20.84 -4.75
N GLY A 593 6.18 19.82 -3.90
CA GLY A 593 5.21 19.38 -2.87
C GLY A 593 4.19 18.37 -3.38
N GLU A 594 4.29 17.93 -4.64
CA GLU A 594 3.34 17.02 -5.28
C GLU A 594 3.41 15.59 -4.73
N SER A 595 4.56 15.19 -4.19
CA SER A 595 4.80 13.84 -3.65
C SER A 595 5.97 13.87 -2.66
N TYR A 596 6.02 12.90 -1.75
CA TYR A 596 7.13 12.68 -0.84
C TYR A 596 8.14 11.67 -1.41
N GLU A 597 7.62 10.63 -2.05
CA GLU A 597 8.34 9.51 -2.68
C GLU A 597 7.64 9.10 -3.98
N LEU A 598 8.40 8.74 -5.01
CA LEU A 598 7.89 8.19 -6.28
C LEU A 598 8.68 6.94 -6.67
N CYS A 599 8.06 5.76 -6.69
CA CYS A 599 8.70 4.52 -7.13
C CYS A 599 8.73 4.44 -8.66
N LEU A 600 9.76 5.02 -9.29
CA LEU A 600 9.94 5.02 -10.74
C LEU A 600 10.41 3.65 -11.22
N THR A 601 9.76 3.13 -12.26
CA THR A 601 10.09 1.80 -12.81
C THR A 601 10.39 1.83 -14.31
N SER A 602 11.08 0.78 -14.76
CA SER A 602 11.37 0.49 -16.16
C SER A 602 11.42 -1.03 -16.37
N GLN A 603 11.56 -1.47 -17.62
CA GLN A 603 11.59 -2.88 -17.98
C GLN A 603 12.72 -3.18 -18.97
N GLN A 604 13.19 -4.42 -18.94
CA GLN A 604 14.11 -5.00 -19.92
C GLN A 604 13.36 -6.10 -20.66
N ARG A 605 13.43 -6.14 -21.99
CA ARG A 605 12.73 -7.14 -22.82
C ARG A 605 13.68 -7.94 -23.70
N LYS A 606 13.31 -9.18 -23.98
CA LYS A 606 14.01 -10.04 -24.94
C LYS A 606 13.05 -11.04 -25.57
N ARG A 607 13.06 -11.17 -26.89
CA ARG A 607 12.41 -12.28 -27.60
C ARG A 607 13.24 -13.54 -27.39
N VAL A 608 12.61 -14.59 -26.87
CA VAL A 608 13.28 -15.89 -26.61
C VAL A 608 12.59 -17.05 -27.32
N GLY A 609 11.35 -16.90 -27.76
CA GLY A 609 10.58 -18.01 -28.34
C GLY A 609 10.10 -18.99 -27.27
N ASP A 610 9.92 -20.25 -27.66
CA ASP A 610 9.58 -21.31 -26.71
C ASP A 610 10.85 -21.81 -26.01
N ILE A 611 10.76 -22.02 -24.70
CA ILE A 611 11.91 -22.35 -23.83
C ILE A 611 11.49 -23.38 -22.78
N ASP A 612 12.46 -24.06 -22.16
CA ASP A 612 12.21 -24.86 -20.96
C ASP A 612 11.82 -23.95 -19.76
N LYS A 613 10.53 -23.62 -19.69
CA LYS A 613 9.95 -22.76 -18.64
C LYS A 613 10.20 -23.37 -17.25
N LEU A 614 9.91 -24.66 -17.03
CA LEU A 614 10.12 -25.24 -15.70
C LEU A 614 11.61 -25.23 -15.30
N GLY A 615 12.51 -25.57 -16.22
CA GLY A 615 13.95 -25.48 -15.99
C GLY A 615 14.43 -24.05 -15.69
N LEU A 616 13.87 -23.05 -16.37
CA LEU A 616 14.19 -21.63 -16.12
C LEU A 616 13.82 -21.23 -14.68
N TYR A 617 12.63 -21.64 -14.21
CA TYR A 617 12.22 -21.38 -12.82
C TYR A 617 13.11 -22.07 -11.81
N LEU A 618 13.41 -23.36 -12.00
CA LEU A 618 14.27 -24.11 -11.08
C LEU A 618 15.67 -23.48 -10.96
N LYS A 619 16.20 -22.95 -12.06
CA LYS A 619 17.48 -22.22 -12.07
C LYS A 619 17.38 -20.86 -11.39
N LEU A 620 16.29 -20.11 -11.60
CA LEU A 620 16.04 -18.85 -10.88
C LEU A 620 15.98 -19.08 -9.37
N ARG A 621 15.24 -20.11 -8.96
CA ARG A 621 15.06 -20.54 -7.58
C ARG A 621 16.37 -20.90 -6.90
N GLU A 622 17.29 -21.55 -7.60
CA GLU A 622 18.63 -21.87 -7.09
C GLU A 622 19.50 -20.62 -6.96
N LYS A 623 19.50 -19.73 -7.96
CA LYS A 623 20.41 -18.57 -8.02
C LYS A 623 19.94 -17.37 -7.22
N ASN A 624 18.64 -17.23 -7.01
CA ASN A 624 18.04 -16.13 -6.29
C ASN A 624 16.85 -16.67 -5.46
N PRO A 625 17.12 -17.34 -4.33
CA PRO A 625 16.06 -17.82 -3.45
C PRO A 625 15.39 -16.63 -2.73
N ALA A 626 14.07 -16.70 -2.58
CA ALA A 626 13.25 -15.70 -1.90
C ALA A 626 12.10 -16.34 -1.09
N PRO A 627 11.67 -15.68 0.01
CA PRO A 627 10.58 -16.16 0.87
C PRO A 627 9.21 -16.17 0.19
N TYR A 628 8.93 -15.24 -0.74
CA TYR A 628 7.65 -15.14 -1.43
C TYR A 628 7.81 -15.37 -2.94
N ALA A 629 8.62 -16.37 -3.29
CA ALA A 629 8.81 -16.77 -4.68
C ALA A 629 7.54 -17.46 -5.22
N ALA A 630 7.37 -17.47 -6.53
CA ALA A 630 6.23 -18.14 -7.16
C ALA A 630 6.53 -18.59 -8.58
N TRP A 631 5.92 -19.69 -8.98
CA TRP A 631 5.78 -20.14 -10.34
C TRP A 631 4.29 -20.17 -10.69
N LEU A 632 3.93 -19.57 -11.82
CA LEU A 632 2.59 -19.65 -12.40
C LEU A 632 2.75 -19.95 -13.88
N ASN A 633 2.06 -20.97 -14.40
CA ASN A 633 2.04 -21.26 -15.83
C ASN A 633 0.58 -21.41 -16.30
N PHE A 634 0.13 -20.43 -17.09
CA PHE A 634 -1.18 -20.39 -17.74
C PHE A 634 -0.99 -20.74 -19.21
N GLU A 635 -1.09 -22.03 -19.53
CA GLU A 635 -0.67 -22.54 -20.84
C GLU A 635 -1.51 -21.94 -21.97
N ASN A 636 -2.81 -21.80 -21.73
CA ASN A 636 -3.75 -21.24 -22.70
C ASN A 636 -3.59 -19.74 -22.96
N GLU A 637 -3.05 -19.01 -21.99
CA GLU A 637 -2.72 -17.59 -22.16
C GLU A 637 -1.30 -17.42 -22.72
N LYS A 638 -0.58 -18.53 -22.98
CA LYS A 638 0.85 -18.57 -23.30
C LYS A 638 1.65 -17.67 -22.36
N LEU A 639 1.39 -17.80 -21.06
CA LEU A 639 1.91 -16.92 -20.03
C LEU A 639 2.53 -17.73 -18.89
N ALA A 640 3.78 -17.45 -18.57
CA ALA A 640 4.47 -18.01 -17.41
C ALA A 640 5.15 -16.90 -16.59
N VAL A 641 5.06 -17.02 -15.26
CA VAL A 641 5.61 -16.04 -14.31
C VAL A 641 6.58 -16.75 -13.38
N PHE A 642 7.80 -16.21 -13.28
CA PHE A 642 8.91 -16.75 -12.51
C PHE A 642 9.31 -15.69 -11.48
N CYS A 643 8.67 -15.74 -10.32
CA CYS A 643 8.79 -14.73 -9.28
C CYS A 643 9.80 -15.15 -8.21
N SER A 644 10.67 -14.23 -7.82
CA SER A 644 11.61 -14.37 -6.70
C SER A 644 11.51 -13.16 -5.76
N SER A 645 10.29 -12.89 -5.28
CA SER A 645 10.01 -11.72 -4.46
C SER A 645 10.42 -11.90 -3.00
N PRO A 646 11.16 -10.95 -2.40
CA PRO A 646 11.46 -10.94 -0.98
C PRO A 646 10.38 -10.28 -0.12
N GLU A 647 9.35 -9.66 -0.72
CA GLU A 647 8.45 -8.74 -0.04
C GLU A 647 7.00 -9.24 -0.02
N ARG A 648 6.42 -9.25 1.18
CA ARG A 648 4.99 -9.49 1.40
C ARG A 648 4.26 -8.16 1.26
N PHE A 649 3.22 -8.16 0.43
CA PHE A 649 2.31 -7.02 0.32
C PHE A 649 1.35 -7.00 1.51
N LEU A 650 0.50 -8.02 1.63
CA LEU A 650 -0.60 -8.03 2.59
C LEU A 650 -1.02 -9.47 2.92
N ARG A 651 -1.26 -9.76 4.20
CA ARG A 651 -1.77 -11.04 4.68
C ARG A 651 -2.96 -10.82 5.60
N LEU A 652 -4.01 -11.62 5.45
CA LEU A 652 -5.10 -11.77 6.40
C LEU A 652 -5.15 -13.21 6.88
N ASP A 653 -4.93 -13.42 8.18
CA ASP A 653 -5.03 -14.75 8.79
C ASP A 653 -6.45 -15.10 9.26
N ARG A 654 -6.64 -16.34 9.72
CA ARG A 654 -7.94 -16.83 10.20
C ARG A 654 -8.43 -16.16 11.49
N HIS A 655 -7.55 -15.47 12.22
CA HIS A 655 -7.90 -14.71 13.42
C HIS A 655 -8.32 -13.27 13.09
N GLY A 656 -8.30 -12.91 11.80
CA GLY A 656 -8.67 -11.59 11.32
C GLY A 656 -7.56 -10.55 11.53
N ILE A 657 -6.32 -10.98 11.74
CA ILE A 657 -5.15 -10.08 11.79
C ILE A 657 -4.72 -9.77 10.36
N LEU A 658 -4.80 -8.49 10.01
CA LEU A 658 -4.29 -7.95 8.76
C LEU A 658 -2.85 -7.47 8.98
N GLU A 659 -1.91 -7.94 8.18
CA GLU A 659 -0.47 -7.67 8.31
C GLU A 659 0.14 -7.19 6.98
N ALA A 660 0.99 -6.17 7.05
CA ALA A 660 1.90 -5.75 5.98
C ALA A 660 3.36 -5.71 6.47
N LYS A 661 4.31 -6.03 5.57
CA LYS A 661 5.75 -6.10 5.89
C LYS A 661 6.61 -5.40 4.84
N PRO A 662 6.60 -4.05 4.81
CA PRO A 662 7.40 -3.30 3.85
C PRO A 662 8.89 -3.49 4.07
N ILE A 663 9.63 -3.45 2.97
CA ILE A 663 11.09 -3.56 2.95
C ILE A 663 11.68 -2.32 2.29
N LYS A 664 12.69 -1.71 2.92
CA LYS A 664 13.54 -0.67 2.32
C LYS A 664 14.99 -0.91 2.72
N GLY A 665 15.93 -0.58 1.85
CA GLY A 665 17.35 -0.82 2.06
C GLY A 665 17.75 -2.31 2.06
N THR A 666 18.79 -2.65 1.31
CA THR A 666 19.36 -4.00 1.26
C THR A 666 20.85 -3.89 1.02
N ILE A 667 21.64 -4.55 1.86
CA ILE A 667 23.10 -4.58 1.74
C ILE A 667 23.59 -6.02 1.77
N SER A 668 24.62 -6.35 0.99
CA SER A 668 25.22 -7.69 0.97
C SER A 668 25.80 -8.07 2.34
N ARG A 669 25.92 -9.37 2.60
CA ARG A 669 26.70 -9.87 3.74
C ARG A 669 28.19 -9.56 3.55
N GLY A 670 28.89 -9.33 4.66
CA GLY A 670 30.35 -9.19 4.66
C GLY A 670 31.05 -10.53 4.49
N ASN A 671 32.30 -10.51 4.02
CA ASN A 671 33.13 -11.71 3.91
C ASN A 671 33.74 -12.11 5.26
N THR A 672 33.79 -11.16 6.21
CA THR A 672 34.29 -11.33 7.59
C THR A 672 33.22 -10.89 8.59
N ILE A 673 33.32 -11.32 9.85
CA ILE A 673 32.35 -10.98 10.91
C ILE A 673 32.37 -9.45 11.16
N GLU A 674 33.55 -8.85 11.14
CA GLU A 674 33.76 -7.42 11.35
C GLU A 674 33.16 -6.60 10.21
N GLU A 675 33.43 -7.01 8.96
CA GLU A 675 32.83 -6.37 7.78
C GLU A 675 31.31 -6.52 7.78
N ASP A 676 30.79 -7.71 8.12
CA ASP A 676 29.36 -7.99 8.17
C ASP A 676 28.65 -7.13 9.23
N GLY A 677 29.26 -6.98 10.41
CA GLY A 677 28.79 -6.09 11.46
C GLY A 677 28.78 -4.63 11.02
N ARG A 678 29.84 -4.17 10.34
CA ARG A 678 29.92 -2.81 9.79
C ARG A 678 28.84 -2.55 8.74
N LEU A 679 28.62 -3.48 7.81
CA LEU A 679 27.59 -3.36 6.77
C LEU A 679 26.18 -3.36 7.36
N ARG A 680 25.94 -4.20 8.38
CA ARG A 680 24.68 -4.19 9.13
C ARG A 680 24.42 -2.84 9.80
N LEU A 681 25.41 -2.29 10.50
CA LEU A 681 25.30 -0.97 11.13
C LEU A 681 25.14 0.15 10.08
N GLN A 682 25.83 0.05 8.95
CA GLN A 682 25.71 0.99 7.84
C GLN A 682 24.26 1.07 7.34
N LEU A 683 23.58 -0.07 7.16
CA LEU A 683 22.17 -0.10 6.79
C LEU A 683 21.28 0.39 7.94
N GLN A 684 21.57 -0.01 9.18
CA GLN A 684 20.80 0.37 10.35
C GLN A 684 20.75 1.88 10.58
N TYR A 685 21.84 2.60 10.28
CA TYR A 685 21.96 4.06 10.42
C TYR A 685 21.85 4.82 9.09
N SER A 686 21.41 4.17 8.01
CA SER A 686 21.22 4.82 6.72
C SER A 686 20.01 5.74 6.77
N GLU A 687 20.25 7.06 6.78
CA GLU A 687 19.20 8.08 6.83
C GLU A 687 18.21 7.95 5.66
N LYS A 688 18.71 7.71 4.45
CA LYS A 688 17.89 7.51 3.25
C LYS A 688 16.95 6.31 3.43
N ASP A 689 17.49 5.16 3.82
CA ASP A 689 16.70 3.93 3.96
C ASP A 689 15.69 4.02 5.12
N GLN A 690 16.07 4.66 6.23
CA GLN A 690 15.14 4.91 7.34
C GLN A 690 14.01 5.84 6.93
N ALA A 691 14.31 6.93 6.21
CA ALA A 691 13.29 7.87 5.74
C ALA A 691 12.31 7.23 4.76
N GLU A 692 12.82 6.48 3.78
CA GLU A 692 12.00 5.68 2.86
C GLU A 692 11.15 4.67 3.60
N ASN A 693 11.72 3.95 4.57
CA ASN A 693 10.96 2.96 5.32
C ASN A 693 9.81 3.62 6.08
N LEU A 694 10.07 4.76 6.74
CA LEU A 694 9.05 5.44 7.53
C LEU A 694 7.89 5.95 6.67
N MET A 695 8.18 6.54 5.51
CA MET A 695 7.13 7.00 4.57
C MET A 695 6.18 5.86 4.21
N ILE A 696 6.73 4.69 3.89
CA ILE A 696 5.91 3.51 3.54
C ILE A 696 5.21 2.92 4.77
N VAL A 697 5.83 2.94 5.96
CA VAL A 697 5.19 2.49 7.20
C VAL A 697 3.95 3.33 7.51
N ASP A 698 4.07 4.66 7.48
CA ASP A 698 2.93 5.53 7.77
C ASP A 698 1.83 5.44 6.69
N LEU A 699 2.20 5.24 5.42
CA LEU A 699 1.25 4.95 4.35
C LEU A 699 0.49 3.64 4.61
N LEU A 700 1.19 2.57 5.00
CA LEU A 700 0.54 1.29 5.29
C LEU A 700 -0.31 1.34 6.56
N ARG A 701 0.08 2.13 7.57
CA ARG A 701 -0.79 2.39 8.74
C ARG A 701 -2.10 3.06 8.32
N ASN A 702 -2.04 4.00 7.36
CA ASN A 702 -3.22 4.63 6.80
C ASN A 702 -4.09 3.64 6.03
N ASP A 703 -3.50 2.83 5.13
CA ASP A 703 -4.23 1.80 4.38
C ASP A 703 -4.95 0.82 5.31
N LEU A 704 -4.24 0.30 6.32
CA LEU A 704 -4.81 -0.59 7.33
C LEU A 704 -5.85 0.15 8.18
N GLY A 705 -5.64 1.43 8.49
CA GLY A 705 -6.54 2.28 9.27
C GLY A 705 -7.93 2.44 8.64
N ARG A 706 -8.07 2.31 7.32
CA ARG A 706 -9.36 2.30 6.62
C ARG A 706 -10.20 1.07 6.97
N VAL A 707 -9.54 -0.08 7.09
CA VAL A 707 -10.19 -1.41 7.17
C VAL A 707 -10.06 -2.12 8.52
N CYS A 708 -9.22 -1.62 9.42
CA CYS A 708 -9.01 -2.17 10.76
C CYS A 708 -9.79 -1.42 11.83
N GLN A 709 -10.07 -2.11 12.93
CA GLN A 709 -10.73 -1.54 14.11
C GLN A 709 -9.89 -0.38 14.66
N PRO A 710 -10.51 0.76 15.00
CA PRO A 710 -9.81 1.90 15.58
C PRO A 710 -8.97 1.51 16.80
N GLY A 711 -7.72 1.99 16.84
CA GLY A 711 -6.78 1.71 17.94
C GLY A 711 -6.11 0.33 17.91
N THR A 712 -6.40 -0.51 16.92
CA THR A 712 -5.74 -1.83 16.77
C THR A 712 -4.56 -1.82 15.80
N VAL A 713 -4.41 -0.78 14.98
CA VAL A 713 -3.29 -0.62 14.04
C VAL A 713 -2.03 -0.26 14.81
N GLN A 714 -1.03 -1.13 14.74
CA GLN A 714 0.20 -1.04 15.51
C GLN A 714 1.41 -1.46 14.67
N VAL A 715 2.56 -0.85 14.95
CA VAL A 715 3.84 -1.18 14.32
C VAL A 715 4.66 -1.99 15.31
N SER A 716 4.61 -3.32 15.19
CA SER A 716 5.24 -4.23 16.16
C SER A 716 6.76 -4.26 16.04
N ARG A 717 7.29 -3.95 14.85
CA ARG A 717 8.73 -3.78 14.59
C ARG A 717 8.92 -2.64 13.60
N LEU A 718 9.75 -1.66 13.95
CA LEU A 718 10.05 -0.50 13.12
C LEU A 718 11.55 -0.51 12.75
N MET A 719 11.84 -0.50 11.44
CA MET A 719 13.19 -0.41 10.88
C MET A 719 14.16 -1.48 11.40
N GLU A 720 13.68 -2.71 11.63
CA GLU A 720 14.51 -3.80 12.12
C GLU A 720 15.42 -4.32 10.99
N VAL A 721 16.74 -4.28 11.19
CA VAL A 721 17.68 -4.91 10.26
C VAL A 721 17.74 -6.42 10.51
N GLN A 722 17.21 -7.18 9.57
CA GLN A 722 17.21 -8.64 9.56
C GLN A 722 18.33 -9.16 8.66
N SER A 723 19.05 -10.17 9.14
CA SER A 723 20.18 -10.80 8.45
C SER A 723 19.76 -12.14 7.85
N TYR A 724 19.86 -12.26 6.53
CA TYR A 724 19.63 -13.51 5.79
C TYR A 724 20.95 -14.11 5.30
N SER A 725 20.86 -15.27 4.65
CA SER A 725 22.04 -15.99 4.15
C SER A 725 22.94 -15.14 3.26
N THR A 726 22.38 -14.28 2.40
CA THR A 726 23.16 -13.49 1.42
C THR A 726 23.08 -11.97 1.58
N VAL A 727 22.11 -11.45 2.34
CA VAL A 727 21.92 -9.99 2.52
C VAL A 727 21.42 -9.63 3.92
N HIS A 728 21.65 -8.39 4.34
CA HIS A 728 20.89 -7.71 5.39
C HIS A 728 19.79 -6.85 4.76
N THR A 729 18.67 -6.68 5.46
CA THR A 729 17.51 -5.94 4.95
C THR A 729 16.75 -5.27 6.09
N MET A 730 16.31 -4.02 5.91
CA MET A 730 15.50 -3.32 6.89
C MET A 730 14.01 -3.59 6.64
N VAL A 731 13.34 -4.08 7.69
CA VAL A 731 11.95 -4.56 7.64
C VAL A 731 11.15 -3.90 8.75
N SER A 732 9.93 -3.48 8.42
CA SER A 732 8.94 -3.07 9.42
C SER A 732 7.73 -4.00 9.35
N THR A 733 6.99 -4.13 10.45
CA THR A 733 5.77 -4.95 10.53
C THR A 733 4.62 -4.11 11.08
N ILE A 734 3.56 -4.00 10.28
CA ILE A 734 2.34 -3.27 10.64
C ILE A 734 1.20 -4.28 10.70
N GLN A 735 0.42 -4.26 11.79
CA GLN A 735 -0.68 -5.18 12.03
C GLN A 735 -1.91 -4.44 12.54
N GLY A 736 -3.11 -4.93 12.22
CA GLY A 736 -4.37 -4.45 12.77
C GLY A 736 -5.47 -5.51 12.73
N GLN A 737 -6.48 -5.36 13.58
CA GLN A 737 -7.63 -6.26 13.59
C GLN A 737 -8.63 -5.81 12.51
N LYS A 738 -8.93 -6.67 11.53
CA LYS A 738 -9.92 -6.37 10.50
C LYS A 738 -11.29 -6.02 11.10
N LYS A 739 -11.97 -5.01 10.55
CA LYS A 739 -13.38 -4.73 10.87
C LYS A 739 -14.28 -5.93 10.53
N THR A 740 -15.24 -6.24 11.40
CA THR A 740 -16.11 -7.43 11.25
C THR A 740 -17.09 -7.30 10.08
N ASN A 741 -17.54 -6.07 9.79
CA ASN A 741 -18.47 -5.75 8.71
C ASN A 741 -17.81 -5.62 7.32
N LEU A 742 -16.48 -5.76 7.22
CA LEU A 742 -15.75 -5.68 5.95
C LEU A 742 -15.30 -7.06 5.48
N THR A 743 -15.23 -7.24 4.17
CA THR A 743 -14.79 -8.51 3.56
C THR A 743 -13.28 -8.52 3.35
N PRO A 744 -12.65 -9.68 3.12
CA PRO A 744 -11.23 -9.75 2.79
C PRO A 744 -10.84 -8.93 1.55
N VAL A 745 -11.73 -8.85 0.55
CA VAL A 745 -11.47 -8.09 -0.68
C VAL A 745 -11.43 -6.58 -0.41
N HIS A 746 -12.22 -6.07 0.54
CA HIS A 746 -12.11 -4.68 0.99
C HIS A 746 -10.70 -4.38 1.54
N CYS A 747 -10.08 -5.32 2.26
CA CYS A 747 -8.70 -5.16 2.75
C CYS A 747 -7.68 -5.05 1.62
N ILE A 748 -7.83 -5.89 0.58
CA ILE A 748 -6.95 -5.86 -0.59
C ILE A 748 -7.12 -4.51 -1.32
N ARG A 749 -8.36 -4.08 -1.60
CA ARG A 749 -8.66 -2.81 -2.29
C ARG A 749 -8.13 -1.59 -1.54
N ALA A 750 -8.21 -1.58 -0.22
CA ALA A 750 -7.77 -0.44 0.58
C ALA A 750 -6.25 -0.20 0.52
N ALA A 751 -5.46 -1.26 0.32
CA ALA A 751 -4.00 -1.19 0.32
C ALA A 751 -3.37 -1.31 -1.09
N PHE A 752 -4.08 -1.87 -2.08
CA PHE A 752 -3.51 -2.17 -3.40
C PHE A 752 -3.44 -0.92 -4.30
N PRO A 753 -2.39 -0.76 -5.12
CA PRO A 753 -1.15 -1.53 -5.15
C PRO A 753 -0.23 -1.26 -3.95
N GLY A 754 0.75 -2.14 -3.73
CA GLY A 754 1.68 -2.01 -2.61
C GLY A 754 2.36 -0.63 -2.54
N GLY A 755 2.36 -0.01 -1.36
CA GLY A 755 2.92 1.32 -1.10
C GLY A 755 4.38 1.46 -1.55
N SER A 756 5.22 0.45 -1.30
CA SER A 756 6.63 0.43 -1.69
C SER A 756 6.86 0.44 -3.21
N MET A 757 5.83 0.14 -4.00
CA MET A 757 5.85 0.17 -5.46
C MET A 757 5.00 1.32 -6.03
N THR A 758 4.58 2.30 -5.23
CA THR A 758 3.83 3.47 -5.71
C THR A 758 4.57 4.73 -5.29
N GLY A 759 4.35 5.18 -4.09
CA GLY A 759 4.82 6.45 -3.55
C GLY A 759 3.82 6.97 -2.53
N ALA A 760 4.14 8.10 -1.91
CA ALA A 760 3.28 8.78 -0.97
C ALA A 760 3.21 10.27 -1.34
N PRO A 761 2.03 10.92 -1.40
CA PRO A 761 0.69 10.34 -1.28
C PRO A 761 0.29 9.43 -2.44
N LYS A 762 -0.26 8.24 -2.15
CA LYS A 762 -0.41 7.12 -3.09
C LYS A 762 -1.10 7.48 -4.40
N LEU A 763 -2.27 8.13 -4.33
CA LEU A 763 -3.07 8.44 -5.52
C LEU A 763 -2.33 9.42 -6.42
N ARG A 764 -1.83 10.52 -5.86
CA ARG A 764 -1.05 11.52 -6.59
C ARG A 764 0.23 10.92 -7.19
N SER A 765 0.95 10.11 -6.42
CA SER A 765 2.16 9.42 -6.90
C SER A 765 1.85 8.53 -8.11
N MET A 766 0.76 7.77 -8.10
CA MET A 766 0.37 6.92 -9.23
C MET A 766 0.00 7.72 -10.48
N GLU A 767 -0.62 8.89 -10.33
CA GLU A 767 -0.90 9.79 -11.45
C GLU A 767 0.39 10.31 -12.08
N LEU A 768 1.31 10.81 -11.26
CA LEU A 768 2.60 11.31 -11.71
C LEU A 768 3.44 10.21 -12.38
N LEU A 769 3.44 9.01 -11.82
CA LEU A 769 4.13 7.85 -12.40
C LEU A 769 3.55 7.48 -13.76
N ASP A 770 2.23 7.51 -13.95
CA ASP A 770 1.62 7.27 -15.27
C ASP A 770 2.01 8.33 -16.30
N LEU A 771 2.30 9.56 -15.89
CA LEU A 771 2.82 10.61 -16.78
C LEU A 771 4.29 10.37 -17.18
N VAL A 772 5.10 9.83 -16.27
CA VAL A 772 6.55 9.69 -16.43
C VAL A 772 6.93 8.34 -17.05
N GLU A 773 6.22 7.26 -16.72
CA GLU A 773 6.43 5.93 -17.27
C GLU A 773 5.95 5.87 -18.73
N SER A 774 6.66 5.12 -19.57
CA SER A 774 6.38 5.02 -21.01
C SER A 774 5.65 3.74 -21.40
N CYS A 775 5.47 2.83 -20.45
CA CYS A 775 4.91 1.50 -20.67
C CYS A 775 4.12 1.06 -19.43
N PRO A 776 3.19 0.09 -19.57
CA PRO A 776 2.46 -0.45 -18.43
C PRO A 776 3.36 -1.34 -17.58
N ARG A 777 3.14 -1.35 -16.27
CA ARG A 777 3.82 -2.31 -15.39
C ARG A 777 3.30 -3.74 -15.55
N GLY A 778 2.03 -3.90 -15.94
CA GLY A 778 1.42 -5.21 -16.15
C GLY A 778 1.42 -6.05 -14.87
N ILE A 779 2.00 -7.24 -14.93
CA ILE A 779 2.13 -8.13 -13.76
C ILE A 779 3.18 -7.59 -12.76
N TYR A 780 4.23 -6.92 -13.24
CA TYR A 780 5.24 -6.30 -12.38
C TYR A 780 4.62 -5.19 -11.52
N SER A 781 5.10 -5.05 -10.28
CA SER A 781 4.50 -4.20 -9.23
C SER A 781 3.06 -4.56 -8.82
N GLY A 782 2.46 -5.60 -9.39
CA GLY A 782 1.21 -6.19 -8.91
C GLY A 782 1.45 -7.10 -7.70
N SER A 783 0.60 -8.12 -7.56
CA SER A 783 0.68 -9.11 -6.49
C SER A 783 0.46 -10.54 -6.99
N ILE A 784 1.19 -11.49 -6.42
CA ILE A 784 0.97 -12.94 -6.58
C ILE A 784 0.68 -13.54 -5.21
N GLY A 785 -0.24 -14.49 -5.16
CA GLY A 785 -0.54 -15.23 -3.94
C GLY A 785 -1.86 -15.98 -4.04
N PHE A 786 -2.55 -16.11 -2.92
CA PHE A 786 -3.84 -16.79 -2.83
C PHE A 786 -4.89 -15.96 -2.10
N ILE A 787 -6.16 -16.22 -2.42
CA ILE A 787 -7.32 -15.88 -1.61
C ILE A 787 -8.08 -17.18 -1.37
N SER A 788 -8.02 -17.70 -0.15
CA SER A 788 -8.60 -18.99 0.20
C SER A 788 -10.13 -18.89 0.23
N TYR A 789 -10.82 -20.02 0.02
CA TYR A 789 -12.28 -20.04 0.00
C TYR A 789 -12.91 -19.61 1.34
N ASN A 790 -12.17 -19.67 2.45
CA ASN A 790 -12.60 -19.17 3.76
C ASN A 790 -12.33 -17.66 3.96
N GLY A 791 -11.70 -17.00 2.99
CA GLY A 791 -11.44 -15.56 3.02
C GLY A 791 -10.07 -15.15 3.57
N THR A 792 -9.21 -16.06 4.00
CA THR A 792 -7.80 -15.73 4.29
C THR A 792 -7.04 -15.43 3.00
N PHE A 793 -5.96 -14.66 3.07
CA PHE A 793 -5.09 -14.43 1.93
C PHE A 793 -3.65 -14.12 2.36
N ASP A 794 -2.69 -14.38 1.48
CA ASP A 794 -1.30 -13.90 1.58
C ASP A 794 -0.84 -13.53 0.17
N LEU A 795 -0.49 -12.25 -0.02
CA LEU A 795 -0.14 -11.66 -1.29
C LEU A 795 1.27 -11.06 -1.19
N ASN A 796 2.10 -11.29 -2.20
CA ASN A 796 3.42 -10.68 -2.33
C ASN A 796 3.36 -9.38 -3.15
N ILE A 797 4.51 -8.71 -3.25
CA ILE A 797 4.75 -7.69 -4.27
C ILE A 797 5.51 -8.34 -5.43
N VAL A 798 5.06 -8.16 -6.67
CA VAL A 798 5.74 -8.74 -7.85
C VAL A 798 6.97 -7.93 -8.23
N ILE A 799 8.10 -8.29 -7.63
CA ILE A 799 9.45 -7.77 -7.92
C ILE A 799 10.43 -8.92 -8.15
N ARG A 800 11.60 -8.63 -8.74
CA ARG A 800 12.62 -9.64 -9.11
C ARG A 800 12.01 -10.82 -9.89
N THR A 801 11.14 -10.49 -10.83
CA THR A 801 10.27 -11.44 -11.52
C THR A 801 10.55 -11.42 -13.02
N ILE A 802 10.58 -12.61 -13.61
CA ILE A 802 10.60 -12.80 -15.07
C ILE A 802 9.15 -13.06 -15.48
N VAL A 803 8.69 -12.44 -16.56
CA VAL A 803 7.39 -12.73 -17.18
C VAL A 803 7.65 -13.16 -18.62
N TRP A 804 7.25 -14.37 -18.97
CA TRP A 804 7.26 -14.89 -20.33
C TRP A 804 5.83 -14.86 -20.89
N CYS A 805 5.62 -14.22 -22.03
CA CYS A 805 4.33 -14.10 -22.68
C CYS A 805 4.50 -14.25 -24.20
N ASP A 806 3.88 -15.28 -24.79
CA ASP A 806 3.90 -15.58 -26.23
C ASP A 806 5.31 -15.54 -26.87
N GLY A 807 6.33 -15.97 -26.13
CA GLY A 807 7.74 -16.00 -26.58
C GLY A 807 8.56 -14.75 -26.25
N ASP A 808 7.97 -13.73 -25.64
CA ASP A 808 8.68 -12.54 -25.14
C ASP A 808 8.89 -12.61 -23.63
N VAL A 809 10.12 -12.32 -23.20
CA VAL A 809 10.48 -12.18 -21.79
C VAL A 809 10.58 -10.72 -21.42
N SER A 810 10.01 -10.37 -20.27
CA SER A 810 10.20 -9.07 -19.61
C SER A 810 10.68 -9.23 -18.17
N VAL A 811 11.56 -8.32 -17.75
CA VAL A 811 12.03 -8.19 -16.37
C VAL A 811 11.87 -6.72 -15.96
N GLY A 812 10.95 -6.46 -15.03
CA GLY A 812 10.76 -5.13 -14.45
C GLY A 812 11.74 -4.84 -13.31
N SER A 813 12.10 -3.57 -13.18
CA SER A 813 12.92 -3.08 -12.06
C SER A 813 12.66 -1.59 -11.81
N GLY A 814 12.95 -1.12 -10.60
CA GLY A 814 12.77 0.28 -10.22
C GLY A 814 13.28 0.59 -8.81
N GLY A 815 13.11 1.84 -8.42
CA GLY A 815 13.57 2.38 -7.15
C GLY A 815 12.70 3.54 -6.68
N ALA A 816 12.70 3.78 -5.38
CA ALA A 816 12.04 4.92 -4.78
C ALA A 816 12.90 6.17 -5.02
N ILE A 817 12.32 7.15 -5.70
CA ILE A 817 12.92 8.46 -5.84
C ILE A 817 12.45 9.30 -4.66
N VAL A 818 13.40 9.75 -3.85
CA VAL A 818 13.19 10.63 -2.70
C VAL A 818 14.05 11.88 -2.86
N ALA A 819 13.86 12.89 -2.00
CA ALA A 819 14.63 14.13 -2.06
C ALA A 819 16.16 13.94 -1.98
N LEU A 820 16.61 12.83 -1.37
CA LEU A 820 18.02 12.44 -1.23
C LEU A 820 18.56 11.61 -2.41
N SER A 821 17.72 11.24 -3.38
CA SER A 821 18.11 10.38 -4.50
C SER A 821 19.03 11.10 -5.49
N LYS A 822 20.03 10.38 -6.00
CA LYS A 822 20.91 10.83 -7.08
C LYS A 822 20.62 10.05 -8.36
N PRO A 823 20.35 10.71 -9.51
CA PRO A 823 19.90 10.01 -10.72
C PRO A 823 20.76 8.82 -11.16
N GLU A 824 22.08 8.95 -11.13
CA GLU A 824 23.00 7.88 -11.53
C GLU A 824 22.95 6.68 -10.57
N GLU A 825 22.94 6.93 -9.26
CA GLU A 825 22.85 5.87 -8.24
C GLU A 825 21.52 5.10 -8.37
N GLU A 826 20.41 5.79 -8.66
CA GLU A 826 19.10 5.17 -8.87
C GLU A 826 19.04 4.30 -10.14
N TYR A 827 19.73 4.70 -11.20
CA TYR A 827 19.85 3.89 -12.41
C TYR A 827 20.67 2.62 -12.13
N ASP A 828 21.79 2.75 -11.44
CA ASP A 828 22.66 1.63 -11.10
C ASP A 828 21.96 0.64 -10.17
N GLU A 829 21.19 1.13 -9.19
CA GLU A 829 20.35 0.32 -8.31
C GLU A 829 19.26 -0.44 -9.09
N MET A 830 18.55 0.24 -10.01
CA MET A 830 17.56 -0.40 -10.88
C MET A 830 18.19 -1.55 -11.68
N MET A 831 19.35 -1.33 -12.30
CA MET A 831 20.05 -2.36 -13.08
C MET A 831 20.55 -3.50 -12.20
N LEU A 832 21.02 -3.21 -10.98
CA LEU A 832 21.45 -4.21 -10.01
C LEU A 832 20.29 -5.16 -9.63
N LYS A 833 19.10 -4.62 -9.37
CA LYS A 833 17.89 -5.40 -9.05
C LYS A 833 17.45 -6.31 -10.20
N ALA A 834 17.65 -5.90 -11.45
CA ALA A 834 17.30 -6.68 -12.64
C ALA A 834 18.33 -7.77 -12.99
N LYS A 835 19.57 -7.64 -12.51
CA LYS A 835 20.73 -8.45 -12.94
C LYS A 835 20.54 -9.95 -12.74
N ALA A 836 20.05 -10.38 -11.58
CA ALA A 836 19.92 -11.81 -11.28
C ALA A 836 18.89 -12.51 -12.19
N PRO A 837 17.64 -12.00 -12.35
CA PRO A 837 16.71 -12.53 -13.33
C PRO A 837 17.25 -12.54 -14.77
N ILE A 838 17.87 -11.46 -15.22
CA ILE A 838 18.42 -11.33 -16.59
C ILE A 838 19.49 -12.40 -16.87
N LYS A 839 20.44 -12.59 -15.94
CA LYS A 839 21.51 -13.59 -16.09
C LYS A 839 20.97 -15.01 -16.22
N VAL A 840 19.89 -15.33 -15.50
CA VAL A 840 19.26 -16.65 -15.56
C VAL A 840 18.69 -16.92 -16.95
N VAL A 841 18.01 -15.93 -17.55
CA VAL A 841 17.49 -16.01 -18.92
C VAL A 841 18.62 -16.14 -19.95
N GLN A 842 19.64 -15.27 -19.88
CA GLN A 842 20.79 -15.31 -20.80
C GLN A 842 21.48 -16.68 -20.79
N ALA A 843 21.69 -17.24 -19.60
CA ALA A 843 22.34 -18.53 -19.44
C ALA A 843 21.47 -19.73 -19.86
N MET A 844 20.17 -19.55 -20.12
CA MET A 844 19.31 -20.59 -20.72
C MET A 844 19.32 -20.49 -22.25
N CYS A 845 19.17 -19.29 -22.82
CA CYS A 845 19.23 -19.08 -24.27
C CYS A 845 20.56 -19.59 -24.86
N ALA A 846 21.68 -19.33 -24.19
CA ALA A 846 23.00 -19.79 -24.64
C ALA A 846 23.14 -21.33 -24.69
N LYS A 847 22.34 -22.08 -23.90
CA LYS A 847 22.33 -23.54 -23.95
C LYS A 847 21.53 -24.06 -25.13
N GLU A 848 20.39 -23.45 -25.46
CA GLU A 848 19.54 -23.89 -26.57
C GLU A 848 20.21 -23.64 -27.94
N GLU A 849 20.91 -22.51 -28.11
CA GLU A 849 21.70 -22.21 -29.32
C GLU A 849 22.87 -23.18 -29.52
N ALA A 850 23.50 -23.64 -28.43
CA ALA A 850 24.56 -24.64 -28.49
C ALA A 850 24.05 -26.05 -28.84
N VAL A 851 22.80 -26.37 -28.50
CA VAL A 851 22.16 -27.65 -28.85
C VAL A 851 21.66 -27.63 -30.30
N SER A 852 21.12 -26.51 -30.79
CA SER A 852 20.64 -26.40 -32.18
C SER A 852 21.78 -26.43 -33.22
N SER A 853 22.99 -25.99 -32.84
CA SER A 853 24.18 -26.02 -33.69
C SER A 853 24.90 -27.38 -33.74
N CYS A 854 24.46 -28.35 -32.92
CA CYS A 854 25.04 -29.71 -32.86
C CYS A 854 24.23 -30.79 -33.59
N VAL A 855 23.23 -30.43 -34.41
CA VAL A 855 22.54 -31.40 -35.28
C VAL A 855 23.47 -31.75 -36.46
N PRO A 856 23.85 -33.02 -36.68
CA PRO A 856 24.63 -33.39 -37.87
C PRO A 856 23.76 -33.17 -39.11
N LEU A 857 24.28 -32.43 -40.08
CA LEU A 857 23.78 -32.42 -41.45
C LEU A 857 23.83 -33.87 -41.97
N GLN A 858 22.69 -34.56 -41.96
CA GLN A 858 22.48 -35.70 -42.83
C GLN A 858 21.99 -35.18 -44.18
N SER A 859 22.93 -35.03 -45.10
CA SER A 859 22.75 -35.22 -46.54
C SER A 859 24.03 -35.82 -47.09
#